data_AF-A0A7C9A5E1-F1
#
_entry.id   AF-A0A7C9A5E1-F1
#
_cell.length_a   1.000
_cell.length_b   1.000
_cell.length_c   1.000
_cell.angle_alpha   90.00
_cell.angle_beta   90.00
_cell.angle_gamma   90.00
#
_symmetry.space_group_name_H-M   'P 1'
#
loop_
_entity.id
_entity.type
_entity.pdbx_description
1 polymer ?
#
loop_
_entity_poly.entity_id
_entity_poly.type
_entity_poly.pdbx_seq_one_letter_code
_entity_poly.pdbx_strand_id
1 'polypeptide(L)'
;MGFWQNKVSLAISLLFLCGFHVYDAKECTNSPTPLSSKTLRYEVLTSKNETWKQEMLSHAHDHLTPTDEFAWSTLFPRKILRHEDEYTWNVMYKKIKYSQHYKSDENFLQEVSLHNVRLDPESLHGRAQQTNLKYLLILDVDNLVWSFRKTAGLPTPGTPYGGWEAPNVELRGHFVGHYMSATAQMWASTHNEMLEAKMSALVSALKECQDKIGTGYLSAFPSEFFDRFEAIKPVWAPYYTIHKIMAGLLDQYNLAGNSQALKMVTWMANYFYIRVQNVIKNYTIERHWLSLNEETGGMNDVLYRLYSVTGDQKHLLLAHLFDKPCFLGILAVKADHISGFHANTHIPIVIGAQMRYEITGDELYKEIGTFFLDVVNSTHSFATGGTSVSEFWTDPARLGDKLHTEDEESCTTYNMLKVSRNLFRWTKEITYADYYERALTNGVLSIQRGTEPGVMIYMLPLGHGVSKGRSYHSWGTQFNSFWCCYGTGIESFSKLGDSIYFEEMGKVPSLYVIQYISSSVDWSSGQISLSQDVDDVISLNQRLQVKIKVSSKEGSGTATLNFRIPSWTSANGLKASLNGSPVSLPNPGNFLSITRSWSEGDEIALQFPLGIRTEVIQDDRPQFASLQAILYGPYLLAGLSKGDYDIQTGPTKSTSDWITPIPDDYNSQLVSLTQKIGDKEFFLSNQDQEITLEGSPQAGNDSYVHATFRLILKDPSETEAKFSGSDTVIGKIVMFEPFDLPGKVVAPKGTGEGLIVNSDSEKGSPEFLIVKGLSGEDETISLKTKDGCFVYTSGVDVKLNCETGSLDDEFKAAASFIWNTGLRQYHPMSFVVKGVRRSYVLEPLLGLRDETYNVYFNITN
;
A
#
# COMPACT_ATOMS: atom_id res chain seq x y z
N MET A 1 41.59 65.09 -9.67
CA MET A 1 41.88 63.85 -10.40
C MET A 1 42.54 62.88 -9.43
N GLY A 2 41.98 61.68 -9.25
CA GLY A 2 42.59 60.62 -8.43
C GLY A 2 41.64 59.78 -7.55
N PHE A 3 40.42 60.25 -7.29
CA PHE A 3 39.45 59.54 -6.42
C PHE A 3 38.30 58.84 -7.18
N TRP A 4 38.36 58.80 -8.52
CA TRP A 4 37.29 58.27 -9.39
C TRP A 4 37.74 57.12 -10.32
N GLN A 5 38.93 56.54 -10.10
CA GLN A 5 39.40 55.38 -10.89
C GLN A 5 39.32 54.03 -10.16
N ASN A 6 39.19 54.01 -8.83
CA ASN A 6 39.17 52.74 -8.08
C ASN A 6 37.78 52.17 -7.78
N LYS A 7 36.69 52.87 -8.11
CA LYS A 7 35.32 52.33 -7.96
C LYS A 7 34.72 51.76 -9.25
N VAL A 8 35.28 52.09 -10.41
CA VAL A 8 34.85 51.52 -11.70
C VAL A 8 35.53 50.18 -11.96
N SER A 9 36.81 50.00 -11.59
CA SER A 9 37.47 48.68 -11.70
C SER A 9 36.95 47.64 -10.70
N LEU A 10 36.46 48.04 -9.52
CA LEU A 10 35.88 47.09 -8.57
C LEU A 10 34.46 46.67 -8.97
N ALA A 11 33.66 47.58 -9.55
CA ALA A 11 32.32 47.27 -10.05
C ALA A 11 32.36 46.40 -11.32
N ILE A 12 33.35 46.59 -12.20
CA ILE A 12 33.52 45.75 -13.40
C ILE A 12 34.10 44.38 -13.04
N SER A 13 34.95 44.27 -12.01
CA SER A 13 35.44 42.96 -11.54
C SER A 13 34.37 42.13 -10.81
N LEU A 14 33.39 42.79 -10.17
CA LEU A 14 32.25 42.12 -9.54
C LEU A 14 31.12 41.77 -10.53
N LEU A 15 31.08 42.39 -11.72
CA LEU A 15 30.13 42.06 -12.79
C LEU A 15 30.66 40.98 -13.75
N PHE A 16 31.97 40.73 -13.81
CA PHE A 16 32.57 39.63 -14.59
C PHE A 16 32.87 38.36 -13.76
N LEU A 17 32.61 38.35 -12.45
CA LEU A 17 32.62 37.15 -11.61
C LEU A 17 31.23 36.53 -11.40
N CYS A 18 30.17 37.14 -11.96
CA CYS A 18 28.80 36.65 -11.94
C CYS A 18 28.37 35.96 -13.25
N GLY A 19 29.32 35.43 -14.02
CA GLY A 19 29.04 34.73 -15.28
C GLY A 19 29.52 33.28 -15.22
N PHE A 20 28.57 32.35 -15.08
CA PHE A 20 28.72 30.93 -15.40
C PHE A 20 29.80 30.15 -14.65
N HIS A 21 29.56 29.91 -13.37
CA HIS A 21 29.70 28.55 -12.84
C HIS A 21 28.47 28.27 -11.98
N VAL A 22 27.40 27.87 -12.67
CA VAL A 22 26.37 27.05 -12.03
C VAL A 22 27.12 25.88 -11.40
N TYR A 23 26.84 25.62 -10.13
CA TYR A 23 27.23 24.39 -9.48
C TYR A 23 26.66 23.22 -10.30
N ASP A 24 27.44 22.64 -11.21
CA ASP A 24 27.18 21.29 -11.71
C ASP A 24 27.57 20.32 -10.60
N ALA A 25 26.65 20.21 -9.63
CA ALA A 25 26.68 19.14 -8.66
C ALA A 25 26.23 17.84 -9.34
N LYS A 26 27.19 16.91 -9.51
CA LYS A 26 27.02 15.45 -9.63
C LYS A 26 26.02 14.96 -10.70
N GLU A 27 26.53 14.57 -11.88
CA GLU A 27 25.80 13.62 -12.74
C GLU A 27 25.94 12.19 -12.19
N CYS A 28 25.09 11.83 -11.23
CA CYS A 28 24.58 10.46 -11.15
C CYS A 28 23.56 10.39 -12.29
N THR A 29 23.92 9.86 -13.46
CA THR A 29 23.05 9.82 -14.65
C THR A 29 21.90 8.83 -14.49
N ASN A 30 21.02 9.11 -13.54
CA ASN A 30 19.64 8.67 -13.56
C ASN A 30 18.76 9.84 -13.97
N SER A 31 19.17 10.62 -14.98
CA SER A 31 18.16 11.31 -15.79
C SER A 31 17.18 10.23 -16.21
N PRO A 32 15.91 10.27 -15.79
CA PRO A 32 14.97 9.20 -16.06
C PRO A 32 14.94 9.02 -17.58
N THR A 33 15.52 7.93 -18.06
CA THR A 33 15.24 7.51 -19.42
C THR A 33 13.77 7.11 -19.44
N PRO A 34 13.05 7.24 -20.56
CA PRO A 34 11.70 6.68 -20.66
C PRO A 34 11.67 5.21 -20.22
N LEU A 35 12.77 4.48 -20.46
CA LEU A 35 12.94 3.10 -20.00
C LEU A 35 13.20 2.96 -18.50
N SER A 36 13.27 3.98 -17.66
CA SER A 36 13.35 3.76 -16.21
C SER A 36 12.02 3.30 -15.61
N SER A 37 10.90 3.59 -16.30
CA SER A 37 9.59 3.09 -15.93
C SER A 37 9.42 1.61 -16.30
N LYS A 38 8.94 0.81 -15.34
CA LYS A 38 8.63 -0.60 -15.58
C LYS A 38 7.43 -0.76 -16.48
N THR A 39 6.44 0.10 -16.29
CA THR A 39 5.26 0.23 -17.14
C THR A 39 5.65 0.46 -18.60
N LEU A 40 6.41 1.52 -18.87
CA LEU A 40 6.82 1.86 -20.24
C LEU A 40 7.74 0.78 -20.85
N ARG A 41 8.62 0.15 -20.06
CA ARG A 41 9.43 -0.99 -20.56
C ARG A 41 8.58 -2.15 -21.05
N TYR A 42 7.56 -2.52 -20.28
CA TYR A 42 6.65 -3.58 -20.69
C TYR A 42 5.94 -3.25 -22.01
N GLU A 43 5.44 -2.02 -22.16
CA GLU A 43 4.81 -1.56 -23.39
C GLU A 43 5.76 -1.64 -24.59
N VAL A 44 6.98 -1.12 -24.44
CA VAL A 44 8.00 -1.15 -25.50
C VAL A 44 8.28 -2.59 -25.90
N LEU A 45 8.52 -3.50 -24.95
CA LEU A 45 8.85 -4.89 -25.25
C LEU A 45 7.70 -5.66 -25.92
N THR A 46 6.46 -5.39 -25.51
CA THR A 46 5.27 -6.11 -26.00
C THR A 46 4.62 -5.51 -27.23
N SER A 47 5.01 -4.29 -27.63
CA SER A 47 4.48 -3.62 -28.81
C SER A 47 4.67 -4.43 -30.10
N LYS A 48 3.81 -4.20 -31.09
CA LYS A 48 4.01 -4.73 -32.46
C LYS A 48 4.65 -3.69 -33.39
N ASN A 49 4.84 -2.46 -32.91
CA ASN A 49 5.43 -1.37 -33.68
C ASN A 49 6.97 -1.42 -33.55
N GLU A 50 7.61 -2.11 -34.49
CA GLU A 50 9.07 -2.30 -34.48
C GLU A 50 9.85 -0.99 -34.63
N THR A 51 9.30 0.01 -35.34
CA THR A 51 9.94 1.33 -35.46
C THR A 51 9.98 2.04 -34.11
N TRP A 52 8.86 2.05 -33.39
CA TRP A 52 8.79 2.66 -32.05
C TRP A 52 9.69 1.94 -31.06
N LYS A 53 9.77 0.60 -31.12
CA LYS A 53 10.73 -0.16 -30.32
C LYS A 53 12.16 0.25 -30.59
N GLN A 54 12.55 0.31 -31.86
CA GLN A 54 13.90 0.72 -32.25
C GLN A 54 14.21 2.14 -31.78
N GLU A 55 13.27 3.06 -31.96
CA GLU A 55 13.38 4.45 -31.50
C GLU A 55 13.58 4.53 -29.98
N MET A 56 12.68 3.94 -29.19
CA MET A 56 12.76 3.95 -27.72
C MET A 56 14.03 3.27 -27.19
N LEU A 57 14.45 2.16 -27.80
CA LEU A 57 15.68 1.45 -27.42
C LEU A 57 16.94 2.17 -27.90
N SER A 58 16.88 2.98 -28.96
CA SER A 58 18.00 3.80 -29.43
C SER A 58 18.21 5.04 -28.54
N HIS A 59 17.12 5.68 -28.09
CA HIS A 59 17.16 6.81 -27.17
C HIS A 59 17.57 6.43 -25.74
N ALA A 60 17.54 5.13 -25.39
CA ALA A 60 18.13 4.62 -24.16
C ALA A 60 19.63 4.96 -24.01
N HIS A 61 20.29 5.33 -25.12
CA HIS A 61 21.71 5.63 -25.20
C HIS A 61 22.04 7.12 -25.35
N ASP A 62 21.05 8.01 -25.49
CA ASP A 62 21.27 9.39 -25.94
C ASP A 62 21.78 10.37 -24.87
N HIS A 63 22.26 9.88 -23.73
CA HIS A 63 22.78 10.73 -22.64
C HIS A 63 24.22 10.41 -22.23
N LEU A 64 25.00 9.75 -23.09
CA LEU A 64 26.44 9.67 -22.93
C LEU A 64 27.13 10.48 -24.03
N THR A 65 27.15 11.81 -23.87
CA THR A 65 28.17 12.61 -24.56
C THR A 65 29.53 12.30 -23.92
N PRO A 66 30.51 11.78 -24.67
CA PRO A 66 31.84 11.53 -24.14
C PRO A 66 32.63 12.85 -24.12
N THR A 67 32.34 13.73 -23.17
CA THR A 67 33.17 14.92 -22.92
C THR A 67 33.18 15.24 -21.42
N ASP A 68 34.00 14.51 -20.68
CA ASP A 68 35.15 15.06 -19.93
C ASP A 68 35.68 14.00 -18.95
N GLU A 69 36.32 12.97 -19.51
CA GLU A 69 37.10 11.97 -18.76
C GLU A 69 38.35 12.56 -18.08
N PHE A 70 38.66 13.84 -18.29
CA PHE A 70 39.88 14.46 -17.74
C PHE A 70 39.68 15.14 -16.37
N ALA A 71 38.47 15.65 -16.06
CA ALA A 71 38.20 16.37 -14.81
C ALA A 71 38.14 15.44 -13.58
N TRP A 72 37.69 14.20 -13.76
CA TRP A 72 37.66 13.17 -12.73
C TRP A 72 39.07 12.68 -12.33
N SER A 73 40.03 12.75 -13.26
CA SER A 73 41.42 12.31 -13.02
C SER A 73 42.19 13.21 -12.04
N THR A 74 41.62 14.35 -11.67
CA THR A 74 42.25 15.38 -10.83
C THR A 74 41.60 15.55 -9.45
N LEU A 75 40.45 14.93 -9.17
CA LEU A 75 39.73 15.09 -7.91
C LEU A 75 39.75 13.88 -6.95
N PHE A 76 40.45 12.79 -7.31
CA PHE A 76 40.87 11.77 -6.35
C PHE A 76 42.33 11.35 -6.60
N PRO A 77 43.06 10.88 -5.57
CA PRO A 77 44.49 10.62 -5.67
C PRO A 77 44.78 9.61 -6.78
N ARG A 78 45.49 10.05 -7.82
CA ARG A 78 46.03 9.16 -8.85
C ARG A 78 46.95 8.13 -8.19
N LYS A 79 46.42 6.93 -7.94
CA LYS A 79 47.04 5.59 -7.88
C LYS A 79 46.23 4.69 -6.92
N ILE A 80 45.25 3.96 -7.45
CA ILE A 80 44.70 2.79 -6.76
C ILE A 80 45.80 1.70 -6.74
N LEU A 81 45.97 1.09 -5.56
CA LEU A 81 47.03 0.18 -5.11
C LEU A 81 48.29 0.87 -4.54
N ARG A 82 48.14 1.69 -3.51
CA ARG A 82 49.18 1.82 -2.48
C ARG A 82 48.77 1.07 -1.22
N HIS A 83 49.81 0.61 -0.52
CA HIS A 83 49.79 -0.10 0.77
C HIS A 83 48.95 0.59 1.87
N GLU A 84 48.57 1.87 1.69
CA GLU A 84 47.76 2.70 2.59
C GLU A 84 46.24 2.54 2.39
N ASP A 85 45.75 2.20 1.20
CA ASP A 85 44.32 1.87 0.97
C ASP A 85 44.04 0.42 1.31
N GLU A 86 45.02 -0.46 1.02
CA GLU A 86 45.11 -1.75 1.66
C GLU A 86 45.16 -1.58 3.18
N TYR A 87 45.76 -0.53 3.74
CA TYR A 87 45.77 -0.29 5.18
C TYR A 87 44.41 0.20 5.69
N THR A 88 43.72 1.11 5.00
CA THR A 88 42.37 1.58 5.40
C THR A 88 41.34 0.47 5.30
N TRP A 89 41.39 -0.30 4.20
CA TRP A 89 40.58 -1.51 4.05
C TRP A 89 41.04 -2.62 4.99
N ASN A 90 42.34 -2.78 5.27
CA ASN A 90 42.85 -3.67 6.32
C ASN A 90 42.49 -3.19 7.73
N VAL A 91 42.22 -1.90 7.96
CA VAL A 91 41.81 -1.33 9.25
C VAL A 91 40.31 -1.55 9.46
N MET A 92 39.49 -1.36 8.42
CA MET A 92 38.09 -1.78 8.43
C MET A 92 37.97 -3.31 8.54
N TYR A 93 38.74 -4.05 7.74
CA TYR A 93 38.90 -5.51 7.81
C TYR A 93 39.45 -5.97 9.16
N LYS A 94 40.39 -5.26 9.81
CA LYS A 94 40.89 -5.57 11.16
C LYS A 94 39.85 -5.24 12.22
N LYS A 95 39.10 -4.16 12.10
CA LYS A 95 37.94 -3.87 12.96
C LYS A 95 36.88 -4.96 12.84
N ILE A 96 36.60 -5.45 11.64
CA ILE A 96 35.62 -6.53 11.38
C ILE A 96 36.17 -7.90 11.81
N LYS A 97 37.46 -8.18 11.63
CA LYS A 97 38.10 -9.48 11.91
C LYS A 97 38.57 -9.66 13.35
N TYR A 98 38.97 -8.59 14.04
CA TYR A 98 39.51 -8.62 15.40
C TYR A 98 38.60 -7.96 16.45
N SER A 99 37.43 -7.44 16.06
CA SER A 99 36.34 -7.33 17.03
C SER A 99 35.86 -8.75 17.32
N GLN A 100 36.25 -9.27 18.47
CA GLN A 100 35.70 -10.50 19.01
C GLN A 100 34.18 -10.36 19.00
N HIS A 101 33.48 -11.16 18.19
CA HIS A 101 32.02 -11.29 18.19
C HIS A 101 31.30 -9.94 18.44
N TYR A 102 31.20 -9.06 17.43
CA TYR A 102 30.15 -8.05 17.49
C TYR A 102 28.81 -8.80 17.55
N LYS A 103 28.34 -9.05 18.77
CA LYS A 103 26.91 -9.11 19.03
C LYS A 103 26.34 -7.87 18.32
N SER A 104 25.30 -8.05 17.51
CA SER A 104 24.41 -6.93 17.15
C SER A 104 24.29 -6.04 18.38
N ASP A 105 24.45 -4.72 18.23
CA ASP A 105 24.37 -3.77 19.34
C ASP A 105 23.27 -4.26 20.30
N GLU A 106 23.61 -4.51 21.57
CA GLU A 106 22.71 -5.14 22.57
C GLU A 106 21.41 -4.35 22.81
N ASN A 107 21.16 -3.29 22.02
CA ASN A 107 20.08 -2.32 22.11
C ASN A 107 19.04 -2.37 20.95
N PHE A 108 19.26 -3.13 19.87
CA PHE A 108 18.25 -3.23 18.80
C PHE A 108 17.10 -4.14 19.22
N LEU A 109 15.87 -3.73 18.90
CA LEU A 109 14.73 -4.62 19.02
C LEU A 109 14.85 -5.77 18.02
N GLN A 110 14.68 -6.99 18.54
CA GLN A 110 14.60 -8.21 17.76
C GLN A 110 13.15 -8.43 17.32
N GLU A 111 13.03 -9.06 16.17
CA GLU A 111 11.74 -9.38 15.57
C GLU A 111 11.20 -10.64 16.25
N VAL A 112 9.93 -10.62 16.67
CA VAL A 112 9.29 -11.87 17.07
C VAL A 112 9.04 -12.71 15.82
N SER A 113 9.42 -13.98 15.87
CA SER A 113 9.24 -14.89 14.75
C SER A 113 7.79 -14.97 14.30
N LEU A 114 7.54 -14.93 12.99
CA LEU A 114 6.21 -15.18 12.40
C LEU A 114 5.64 -16.55 12.81
N HIS A 115 6.50 -17.54 13.09
CA HIS A 115 6.09 -18.84 13.64
C HIS A 115 5.32 -18.74 14.94
N ASN A 116 5.52 -17.66 15.70
CA ASN A 116 4.93 -17.48 17.00
C ASN A 116 3.72 -16.55 16.98
N VAL A 117 3.37 -15.94 15.84
CA VAL A 117 2.28 -14.95 15.74
C VAL A 117 1.14 -15.48 14.87
N ARG A 118 -0.08 -15.48 15.39
CA ARG A 118 -1.29 -15.88 14.65
C ARG A 118 -2.28 -14.74 14.62
N LEU A 119 -2.71 -14.34 13.43
CA LEU A 119 -3.79 -13.39 13.25
C LEU A 119 -5.13 -14.09 13.50
N ASP A 120 -6.09 -13.37 14.07
CA ASP A 120 -7.47 -13.82 14.09
C ASP A 120 -7.98 -13.89 12.64
N PRO A 121 -8.42 -15.06 12.14
CA PRO A 121 -8.95 -15.23 10.79
C PRO A 121 -10.13 -14.32 10.45
N GLU A 122 -10.93 -13.92 11.45
CA GLU A 122 -12.10 -13.06 11.28
C GLU A 122 -11.74 -11.56 11.35
N SER A 123 -10.51 -11.21 11.71
CA SER A 123 -10.04 -9.82 11.60
C SER A 123 -9.86 -9.42 10.13
N LEU A 124 -9.85 -8.11 9.86
CA LEU A 124 -9.53 -7.56 8.53
C LEU A 124 -8.20 -8.13 7.98
N HIS A 125 -7.17 -8.17 8.83
CA HIS A 125 -5.83 -8.65 8.47
C HIS A 125 -5.82 -10.17 8.24
N GLY A 126 -6.55 -10.93 9.06
CA GLY A 126 -6.72 -12.37 8.88
C GLY A 126 -7.39 -12.72 7.56
N ARG A 127 -8.49 -12.05 7.21
CA ARG A 127 -9.16 -12.24 5.92
C ARG A 127 -8.26 -11.89 4.74
N ALA A 128 -7.47 -10.83 4.84
CA ALA A 128 -6.52 -10.44 3.81
C ALA A 128 -5.40 -11.48 3.62
N GLN A 129 -4.86 -12.01 4.72
CA GLN A 129 -3.89 -13.11 4.73
C GLN A 129 -4.48 -14.38 4.09
N GLN A 130 -5.71 -14.77 4.46
CA GLN A 130 -6.38 -15.94 3.91
C GLN A 130 -6.69 -15.81 2.42
N THR A 131 -7.06 -14.60 1.96
CA THR A 131 -7.27 -14.31 0.54
C THR A 131 -5.97 -14.50 -0.27
N ASN A 132 -4.85 -14.05 0.29
CA ASN A 132 -3.55 -14.25 -0.33
C ASN A 132 -3.08 -15.72 -0.28
N LEU A 133 -3.32 -16.44 0.82
CA LEU A 133 -3.01 -17.87 0.94
C LEU A 133 -3.71 -18.68 -0.15
N LYS A 134 -5.00 -18.38 -0.40
CA LYS A 134 -5.76 -19.00 -1.51
C LYS A 134 -5.07 -18.74 -2.84
N TYR A 135 -4.61 -17.52 -3.11
CA TYR A 135 -3.92 -17.20 -4.35
C TYR A 135 -2.61 -17.98 -4.50
N LEU A 136 -1.77 -18.03 -3.45
CA LEU A 136 -0.51 -18.77 -3.47
C LEU A 136 -0.72 -20.27 -3.74
N LEU A 137 -1.80 -20.86 -3.25
CA LEU A 137 -2.16 -22.26 -3.46
C LEU A 137 -2.66 -22.55 -4.89
N ILE A 138 -3.31 -21.58 -5.54
CA ILE A 138 -3.84 -21.74 -6.92
C ILE A 138 -2.72 -21.75 -7.96
N LEU A 139 -1.60 -21.08 -7.71
CA LEU A 139 -0.47 -21.03 -8.66
C LEU A 139 0.23 -22.39 -8.80
N ASP A 140 0.44 -22.82 -10.03
CA ASP A 140 1.01 -24.12 -10.37
C ASP A 140 2.54 -24.08 -10.44
N VAL A 141 3.19 -25.09 -9.86
CA VAL A 141 4.65 -25.13 -9.74
C VAL A 141 5.31 -25.33 -11.11
N ASP A 142 4.75 -26.18 -11.97
CA ASP A 142 5.31 -26.43 -13.31
C ASP A 142 5.20 -25.20 -14.21
N ASN A 143 4.13 -24.41 -14.05
CA ASN A 143 3.97 -23.11 -14.70
C ASN A 143 4.99 -22.07 -14.18
N LEU A 144 5.20 -21.98 -12.86
CA LEU A 144 6.18 -21.07 -12.26
C LEU A 144 7.61 -21.37 -12.74
N VAL A 145 8.02 -22.63 -12.78
CA VAL A 145 9.40 -23.00 -13.19
C VAL A 145 9.60 -23.12 -14.70
N TRP A 146 8.56 -22.87 -15.50
CA TRP A 146 8.59 -23.12 -16.94
C TRP A 146 9.77 -22.43 -17.64
N SER A 147 9.95 -21.13 -17.40
CA SER A 147 11.03 -20.33 -18.03
C SER A 147 12.42 -20.69 -17.50
N PHE A 148 12.52 -21.14 -16.24
CA PHE A 148 13.77 -21.64 -15.66
C PHE A 148 14.19 -22.97 -16.31
N ARG A 149 13.26 -23.92 -16.42
CA ARG A 149 13.49 -25.20 -17.10
C ARG A 149 13.85 -24.99 -18.57
N LYS A 150 13.17 -24.07 -19.25
CA LYS A 150 13.48 -23.72 -20.65
C LYS A 150 14.92 -23.19 -20.78
N THR A 151 15.34 -22.30 -19.88
CA THR A 151 16.70 -21.74 -19.85
C THR A 151 17.76 -22.80 -19.54
N ALA A 152 17.47 -23.76 -18.66
CA ALA A 152 18.35 -24.87 -18.32
C ALA A 152 18.39 -25.99 -19.37
N GLY A 153 17.54 -25.94 -20.41
CA GLY A 153 17.41 -27.00 -21.40
C GLY A 153 16.74 -28.28 -20.87
N LEU A 154 15.84 -28.14 -19.89
CA LEU A 154 15.04 -29.21 -19.30
C LEU A 154 13.63 -29.29 -19.94
N PRO A 155 12.94 -30.44 -19.85
CA PRO A 155 11.53 -30.55 -20.27
C PRO A 155 10.61 -29.57 -19.53
N THR A 156 9.63 -29.00 -20.21
CA THR A 156 8.70 -28.00 -19.66
C THR A 156 7.25 -28.52 -19.70
N PRO A 157 6.80 -29.35 -18.73
CA PRO A 157 5.48 -29.97 -18.76
C PRO A 157 4.30 -29.00 -18.53
N GLY A 158 4.53 -27.85 -17.88
CA GLY A 158 3.52 -26.81 -17.66
C GLY A 158 3.37 -25.83 -18.83
N THR A 159 2.62 -24.76 -18.59
CA THR A 159 2.43 -23.61 -19.49
C THR A 159 2.97 -22.34 -18.82
N PRO A 160 3.73 -21.48 -19.52
CA PRO A 160 4.23 -20.26 -18.91
C PRO A 160 3.08 -19.31 -18.55
N TYR A 161 3.24 -18.60 -17.43
CA TYR A 161 2.35 -17.50 -17.06
C TYR A 161 2.46 -16.31 -18.02
N GLY A 162 1.42 -15.48 -18.06
CA GLY A 162 1.35 -14.26 -18.88
C GLY A 162 1.98 -13.04 -18.20
N GLY A 163 1.64 -11.85 -18.70
CA GLY A 163 2.10 -10.59 -18.13
C GLY A 163 3.61 -10.45 -18.13
N TRP A 164 4.19 -9.96 -17.04
CA TRP A 164 5.64 -9.77 -16.92
C TRP A 164 6.44 -11.06 -16.74
N GLU A 165 5.76 -12.19 -16.51
CA GLU A 165 6.35 -13.54 -16.49
C GLU A 165 6.31 -14.24 -17.85
N ALA A 166 5.76 -13.59 -18.88
CA ALA A 166 5.69 -14.17 -20.21
C ALA A 166 7.08 -14.52 -20.78
N PRO A 167 7.24 -15.61 -21.56
CA PRO A 167 8.55 -16.09 -22.01
C PRO A 167 9.40 -15.09 -22.80
N ASN A 168 8.74 -14.14 -23.46
CA ASN A 168 9.36 -13.09 -24.28
C ASN A 168 9.65 -11.80 -23.49
N VAL A 169 9.28 -11.72 -22.22
CA VAL A 169 9.53 -10.55 -21.37
C VAL A 169 10.88 -10.70 -20.67
N GLU A 170 11.70 -9.65 -20.69
CA GLU A 170 13.06 -9.69 -20.14
C GLU A 170 13.10 -9.77 -18.61
N LEU A 171 12.04 -9.35 -17.91
CA LEU A 171 11.95 -9.38 -16.44
C LEU A 171 11.55 -10.75 -15.85
N ARG A 172 11.09 -11.70 -16.68
CA ARG A 172 10.56 -13.01 -16.25
C ARG A 172 11.44 -13.71 -15.21
N GLY A 173 10.81 -14.45 -14.31
CA GLY A 173 11.40 -15.11 -13.14
C GLY A 173 11.40 -14.25 -11.88
N HIS A 174 11.12 -12.94 -11.98
CA HIS A 174 11.11 -12.06 -10.81
C HIS A 174 9.98 -12.41 -9.84
N PHE A 175 8.79 -12.74 -10.35
CA PHE A 175 7.64 -13.11 -9.52
C PHE A 175 7.89 -14.46 -8.84
N VAL A 176 8.59 -15.39 -9.49
CA VAL A 176 8.97 -16.67 -8.87
C VAL A 176 9.87 -16.46 -7.66
N GLY A 177 10.77 -15.47 -7.72
CA GLY A 177 11.54 -15.01 -6.56
C GLY A 177 10.65 -14.51 -5.42
N HIS A 178 9.71 -13.61 -5.72
CA HIS A 178 8.73 -13.12 -4.75
C HIS A 178 7.85 -14.23 -4.17
N TYR A 179 7.43 -15.21 -5.00
CA TYR A 179 6.62 -16.34 -4.57
C TYR A 179 7.38 -17.21 -3.56
N MET A 180 8.69 -17.41 -3.72
CA MET A 180 9.50 -18.10 -2.70
C MET A 180 9.52 -17.34 -1.37
N SER A 181 9.70 -16.01 -1.38
CA SER A 181 9.62 -15.20 -0.15
C SER A 181 8.23 -15.26 0.48
N ALA A 182 7.18 -15.03 -0.30
CA ALA A 182 5.79 -15.01 0.14
C ALA A 182 5.35 -16.36 0.73
N THR A 183 5.69 -17.48 0.08
CA THR A 183 5.33 -18.81 0.60
C THR A 183 6.07 -19.16 1.88
N ALA A 184 7.34 -18.77 2.04
CA ALA A 184 8.09 -18.94 3.29
C ALA A 184 7.46 -18.13 4.44
N GLN A 185 7.10 -16.87 4.18
CA GLN A 185 6.43 -15.98 5.14
C GLN A 185 5.03 -16.48 5.52
N MET A 186 4.25 -16.90 4.53
CA MET A 186 2.90 -17.40 4.74
C MET A 186 2.91 -18.74 5.49
N TRP A 187 3.84 -19.64 5.16
CA TRP A 187 4.00 -20.90 5.90
C TRP A 187 4.40 -20.62 7.35
N ALA A 188 5.33 -19.71 7.61
CA ALA A 188 5.67 -19.33 8.99
C ALA A 188 4.47 -18.74 9.74
N SER A 189 3.62 -17.98 9.05
CA SER A 189 2.44 -17.34 9.66
C SER A 189 1.27 -18.30 9.90
N THR A 190 1.17 -19.41 9.17
CA THR A 190 -0.05 -20.25 9.14
C THR A 190 0.19 -21.76 9.36
N HIS A 191 1.41 -22.25 9.15
CA HIS A 191 1.77 -23.67 9.06
C HIS A 191 0.88 -24.49 8.12
N ASN A 192 0.48 -23.90 6.98
CA ASN A 192 -0.31 -24.62 5.98
C ASN A 192 0.53 -25.70 5.27
N GLU A 193 0.23 -26.97 5.50
CA GLU A 193 0.97 -28.12 4.95
C GLU A 193 0.93 -28.20 3.42
N MET A 194 -0.20 -27.83 2.79
CA MET A 194 -0.31 -27.83 1.32
C MET A 194 0.65 -26.80 0.69
N LEU A 195 0.79 -25.64 1.34
CA LEU A 195 1.72 -24.61 0.92
C LEU A 195 3.17 -25.07 1.08
N GLU A 196 3.50 -25.73 2.20
CA GLU A 196 4.83 -26.30 2.47
C GLU A 196 5.28 -27.26 1.37
N ALA A 197 4.38 -28.16 0.97
CA ALA A 197 4.64 -29.10 -0.11
C ALA A 197 4.91 -28.38 -1.45
N LYS A 198 4.10 -27.35 -1.78
CA LYS A 198 4.26 -26.56 -3.00
C LYS A 198 5.57 -25.77 -3.04
N MET A 199 5.90 -25.07 -1.96
CA MET A 199 7.14 -24.28 -1.92
C MET A 199 8.39 -25.17 -1.95
N SER A 200 8.35 -26.34 -1.30
CA SER A 200 9.44 -27.32 -1.33
C SER A 200 9.62 -27.93 -2.72
N ALA A 201 8.52 -28.23 -3.41
CA ALA A 201 8.55 -28.70 -4.80
C ALA A 201 9.14 -27.64 -5.74
N LEU A 202 8.77 -26.37 -5.57
CA LEU A 202 9.32 -25.25 -6.34
C LEU A 202 10.85 -25.14 -6.18
N VAL A 203 11.35 -25.10 -4.94
CA VAL A 203 12.80 -25.03 -4.65
C VAL A 203 13.54 -26.24 -5.24
N SER A 204 12.93 -27.43 -5.20
CA SER A 204 13.50 -28.64 -5.79
C SER A 204 13.60 -28.55 -7.31
N ALA A 205 12.55 -28.09 -7.99
CA ALA A 205 12.56 -27.90 -9.45
C ALA A 205 13.57 -26.81 -9.89
N LEU A 206 13.70 -25.73 -9.12
CA LEU A 206 14.72 -24.70 -9.37
C LEU A 206 16.14 -25.23 -9.16
N LYS A 207 16.36 -26.10 -8.17
CA LYS A 207 17.64 -26.77 -7.97
C LYS A 207 18.02 -27.63 -9.17
N GLU A 208 17.10 -28.42 -9.71
CA GLU A 208 17.35 -29.22 -10.92
C GLU A 208 17.83 -28.34 -12.08
N CYS A 209 17.25 -27.14 -12.22
CA CYS A 209 17.68 -26.16 -13.21
C CYS A 209 19.11 -25.66 -12.93
N GLN A 210 19.41 -25.25 -11.70
CA GLN A 210 20.74 -24.75 -11.32
C GLN A 210 21.82 -25.82 -11.48
N ASP A 211 21.53 -27.06 -11.07
CA ASP A 211 22.43 -28.21 -11.22
C ASP A 211 22.71 -28.51 -12.70
N LYS A 212 21.66 -28.48 -13.54
CA LYS A 212 21.79 -28.73 -14.99
C LYS A 212 22.67 -27.68 -15.68
N ILE A 213 22.56 -26.42 -15.27
CA ILE A 213 23.41 -25.33 -15.76
C ILE A 213 24.86 -25.51 -15.25
N GLY A 214 25.03 -25.95 -14.00
CA GLY A 214 26.31 -26.41 -13.47
C GLY A 214 27.34 -25.31 -13.13
N THR A 215 26.96 -24.03 -13.21
CA THR A 215 27.87 -22.89 -12.95
C THR A 215 27.58 -22.14 -11.64
N GLY A 216 26.44 -22.45 -11.00
CA GLY A 216 25.86 -21.67 -9.90
C GLY A 216 24.87 -20.61 -10.33
N TYR A 217 24.76 -20.36 -11.63
CA TYR A 217 23.76 -19.48 -12.20
C TYR A 217 22.35 -20.09 -12.11
N LEU A 218 21.38 -19.27 -11.72
CA LEU A 218 19.95 -19.61 -11.72
C LEU A 218 19.14 -18.36 -12.11
N SER A 219 18.39 -18.45 -13.20
CA SER A 219 17.43 -17.44 -13.65
C SER A 219 16.48 -18.04 -14.70
N ALA A 220 15.38 -17.34 -14.98
CA ALA A 220 14.44 -17.64 -16.06
C ALA A 220 14.91 -17.09 -17.43
N PHE A 221 16.08 -16.47 -17.49
CA PHE A 221 16.70 -15.94 -18.70
C PHE A 221 18.20 -16.29 -18.79
N PRO A 222 18.80 -16.31 -20.00
CA PRO A 222 20.21 -16.67 -20.17
C PRO A 222 21.16 -15.63 -19.56
N SER A 223 22.37 -16.05 -19.19
CA SER A 223 23.37 -15.17 -18.57
C SER A 223 23.83 -13.99 -19.45
N GLU A 224 23.55 -14.04 -20.76
CA GLU A 224 23.84 -12.96 -21.73
C GLU A 224 23.18 -11.63 -21.34
N PHE A 225 22.07 -11.64 -20.60
CA PHE A 225 21.45 -10.41 -20.12
C PHE A 225 22.39 -9.60 -19.21
N PHE A 226 23.26 -10.28 -18.46
CA PHE A 226 24.29 -9.61 -17.67
C PHE A 226 25.44 -9.11 -18.54
N ASP A 227 25.73 -9.76 -19.67
CA ASP A 227 26.74 -9.27 -20.61
C ASP A 227 26.27 -7.91 -21.20
N ARG A 228 24.98 -7.78 -21.53
CA ARG A 228 24.35 -6.51 -21.92
C ARG A 228 24.39 -5.47 -20.80
N PHE A 229 23.99 -5.84 -19.59
CA PHE A 229 24.00 -4.95 -18.42
C PHE A 229 25.40 -4.34 -18.19
N GLU A 230 26.43 -5.18 -18.16
CA GLU A 230 27.83 -4.77 -17.92
C GLU A 230 28.42 -4.01 -19.12
N ALA A 231 27.94 -4.31 -20.33
CA ALA A 231 28.21 -3.53 -21.53
C ALA A 231 27.42 -2.20 -21.59
N ILE A 232 26.54 -1.90 -20.63
CA ILE A 232 25.64 -0.72 -20.62
C ILE A 232 24.82 -0.69 -21.93
N LYS A 233 24.33 -1.86 -22.31
CA LYS A 233 23.36 -2.04 -23.39
C LYS A 233 21.97 -2.17 -22.78
N PRO A 234 20.90 -1.79 -23.50
CA PRO A 234 19.56 -1.83 -22.97
C PRO A 234 19.25 -3.28 -22.61
N VAL A 235 18.71 -3.50 -21.42
CA VAL A 235 18.23 -4.81 -20.93
C VAL A 235 17.32 -4.53 -19.74
N TRP A 236 16.29 -5.34 -19.54
CA TRP A 236 15.38 -5.14 -18.42
C TRP A 236 15.88 -5.72 -17.10
N ALA A 237 16.44 -4.86 -16.24
CA ALA A 237 16.68 -5.08 -14.81
C ALA A 237 17.10 -6.51 -14.37
N PRO A 238 18.14 -7.12 -14.98
CA PRO A 238 18.46 -8.52 -14.70
C PRO A 238 18.93 -8.74 -13.25
N TYR A 239 19.61 -7.76 -12.63
CA TYR A 239 19.99 -7.85 -11.21
C TYR A 239 18.79 -7.68 -10.26
N TYR A 240 17.75 -6.91 -10.63
CA TYR A 240 16.51 -6.88 -9.85
C TYR A 240 15.86 -8.27 -9.76
N THR A 241 15.81 -9.00 -10.88
CA THR A 241 15.24 -10.36 -10.91
C THR A 241 16.07 -11.32 -10.07
N ILE A 242 17.40 -11.26 -10.19
CA ILE A 242 18.29 -12.08 -9.36
C ILE A 242 18.15 -11.75 -7.88
N HIS A 243 18.02 -10.48 -7.51
CA HIS A 243 17.73 -10.10 -6.13
C HIS A 243 16.48 -10.82 -5.62
N LYS A 244 15.37 -10.86 -6.36
CA LYS A 244 14.16 -11.58 -5.92
C LYS A 244 14.38 -13.08 -5.75
N ILE A 245 15.10 -13.71 -6.68
CA ILE A 245 15.40 -15.15 -6.60
C ILE A 245 16.29 -15.43 -5.37
N MET A 246 17.32 -14.62 -5.15
CA MET A 246 18.22 -14.76 -4.00
C MET A 246 17.49 -14.49 -2.67
N ALA A 247 16.64 -13.46 -2.61
CA ALA A 247 15.86 -13.13 -1.42
C ALA A 247 14.88 -14.26 -1.10
N GLY A 248 14.18 -14.78 -2.10
CA GLY A 248 13.28 -15.92 -1.97
C GLY A 248 13.99 -17.18 -1.46
N LEU A 249 15.15 -17.53 -2.01
CA LEU A 249 15.95 -18.67 -1.53
C LEU A 249 16.45 -18.47 -0.09
N LEU A 250 16.87 -17.25 0.25
CA LEU A 250 17.33 -16.93 1.61
C LEU A 250 16.16 -16.98 2.62
N ASP A 251 14.97 -16.51 2.24
CA ASP A 251 13.78 -16.57 3.09
C ASP A 251 13.29 -18.01 3.28
N GLN A 252 13.37 -18.87 2.25
CA GLN A 252 13.12 -20.31 2.38
C GLN A 252 14.05 -20.97 3.40
N TYR A 253 15.29 -20.51 3.52
CA TYR A 253 16.18 -20.98 4.58
C TYR A 253 15.82 -20.38 5.95
N ASN A 254 15.74 -19.04 6.05
CA ASN A 254 15.57 -18.35 7.32
C ASN A 254 14.23 -18.65 8.01
N LEU A 255 13.16 -18.79 7.22
CA LEU A 255 11.81 -19.00 7.74
C LEU A 255 11.39 -20.47 7.70
N ALA A 256 11.87 -21.28 6.75
CA ALA A 256 11.45 -22.68 6.60
C ALA A 256 12.55 -23.71 6.80
N GLY A 257 13.75 -23.32 7.21
CA GLY A 257 14.86 -24.25 7.49
C GLY A 257 15.35 -25.00 6.24
N ASN A 258 15.05 -24.51 5.03
CA ASN A 258 15.42 -25.17 3.79
C ASN A 258 16.92 -25.02 3.50
N SER A 259 17.73 -25.95 4.02
CA SER A 259 19.19 -25.96 3.82
C SER A 259 19.62 -26.09 2.36
N GLN A 260 18.77 -26.66 1.51
CA GLN A 260 19.01 -26.73 0.06
C GLN A 260 18.96 -25.33 -0.55
N ALA A 261 17.97 -24.51 -0.19
CA ALA A 261 17.86 -23.13 -0.65
C ALA A 261 19.09 -22.29 -0.27
N LEU A 262 19.63 -22.46 0.95
CA LEU A 262 20.87 -21.78 1.38
C LEU A 262 22.08 -22.12 0.50
N LYS A 263 22.23 -23.40 0.13
CA LYS A 263 23.30 -23.84 -0.77
C LYS A 263 23.15 -23.20 -2.16
N MET A 264 21.93 -23.16 -2.67
CA MET A 264 21.63 -22.56 -3.97
C MET A 264 21.98 -21.07 -4.01
N VAL A 265 21.53 -20.29 -3.02
CA VAL A 265 21.79 -18.84 -2.97
C VAL A 265 23.28 -18.52 -2.73
N THR A 266 23.98 -19.34 -1.94
CA THR A 266 25.43 -19.18 -1.74
C THR A 266 26.19 -19.46 -3.04
N TRP A 267 25.76 -20.46 -3.81
CA TRP A 267 26.36 -20.73 -5.11
C TRP A 267 26.10 -19.61 -6.12
N MET A 268 24.88 -19.04 -6.12
CA MET A 268 24.56 -17.84 -6.91
C MET A 268 25.44 -16.65 -6.50
N ALA A 269 25.58 -16.39 -5.19
CA ALA A 269 26.39 -15.29 -4.69
C ALA A 269 27.86 -15.42 -5.13
N ASN A 270 28.43 -16.63 -5.10
CA ASN A 270 29.78 -16.87 -5.61
C ASN A 270 29.88 -16.66 -7.14
N TYR A 271 28.87 -17.06 -7.92
CA TYR A 271 28.81 -16.79 -9.36
C TYR A 271 28.86 -15.28 -9.64
N PHE A 272 27.99 -14.49 -9.00
CA PHE A 272 27.94 -13.04 -9.20
C PHE A 272 29.16 -12.32 -8.61
N TYR A 273 29.74 -12.84 -7.52
CA TYR A 273 31.00 -12.33 -6.98
C TYR A 273 32.11 -12.41 -8.03
N ILE A 274 32.34 -13.59 -8.63
CA ILE A 274 33.36 -13.77 -9.66
C ILE A 274 33.08 -12.86 -10.86
N ARG A 275 31.81 -12.77 -11.26
CA ARG A 275 31.39 -11.97 -12.40
C ARG A 275 31.66 -10.47 -12.20
N VAL A 276 31.23 -9.90 -11.08
CA VAL A 276 31.48 -8.49 -10.74
C VAL A 276 32.98 -8.20 -10.60
N GLN A 277 33.74 -9.10 -9.96
CA GLN A 277 35.20 -8.97 -9.88
C GLN A 277 35.85 -8.95 -11.27
N ASN A 278 35.38 -9.76 -12.22
CA ASN A 278 35.86 -9.74 -13.60
C ASN A 278 35.51 -8.44 -14.33
N VAL A 279 34.32 -7.87 -14.12
CA VAL A 279 33.94 -6.55 -14.68
C VAL A 279 34.90 -5.48 -14.17
N ILE A 280 35.14 -5.42 -12.86
CA ILE A 280 36.03 -4.45 -12.24
C ILE A 280 37.47 -4.61 -12.75
N LYS A 281 37.93 -5.86 -12.90
CA LYS A 281 39.27 -6.17 -13.39
C LYS A 281 39.47 -5.84 -14.88
N ASN A 282 38.48 -6.15 -15.71
CA ASN A 282 38.56 -5.96 -17.16
C ASN A 282 38.25 -4.53 -17.60
N TYR A 283 37.44 -3.83 -16.80
CA TYR A 283 37.08 -2.43 -17.00
C TYR A 283 37.58 -1.62 -15.80
N THR A 284 36.67 -1.18 -14.92
CA THR A 284 37.00 -0.47 -13.67
C THR A 284 35.85 -0.61 -12.66
N ILE A 285 36.04 -0.12 -11.43
CA ILE A 285 34.96 -0.04 -10.43
C ILE A 285 33.89 0.98 -10.84
N GLU A 286 34.31 2.09 -11.46
CA GLU A 286 33.41 3.12 -11.98
C GLU A 286 32.52 2.53 -13.08
N ARG A 287 33.07 1.65 -13.94
CA ARG A 287 32.28 0.93 -14.95
C ARG A 287 31.18 0.08 -14.31
N HIS A 288 31.50 -0.64 -13.24
CA HIS A 288 30.51 -1.42 -12.48
C HIS A 288 29.41 -0.51 -11.92
N TRP A 289 29.77 0.57 -11.22
CA TRP A 289 28.77 1.50 -10.67
C TRP A 289 27.94 2.22 -11.73
N LEU A 290 28.51 2.52 -12.89
CA LEU A 290 27.78 3.07 -14.02
C LEU A 290 26.72 2.10 -14.54
N SER A 291 27.02 0.79 -14.57
CA SER A 291 26.02 -0.22 -14.95
C SER A 291 24.84 -0.32 -13.96
N LEU A 292 25.04 0.08 -12.68
CA LEU A 292 23.96 0.13 -11.67
C LEU A 292 22.97 1.29 -11.87
N ASN A 293 23.07 2.05 -12.96
CA ASN A 293 21.97 2.93 -13.40
C ASN A 293 20.78 2.11 -13.93
N GLU A 294 21.03 0.88 -14.36
CA GLU A 294 19.98 -0.11 -14.56
C GLU A 294 19.55 -0.72 -13.20
N GLU A 295 18.25 -0.99 -13.03
CA GLU A 295 17.68 -1.37 -11.72
C GLU A 295 18.27 -2.69 -11.22
N THR A 296 18.76 -2.66 -9.97
CA THR A 296 19.33 -3.84 -9.29
C THR A 296 18.46 -4.33 -8.13
N GLY A 297 17.40 -3.61 -7.78
CA GLY A 297 16.66 -3.83 -6.53
C GLY A 297 17.58 -3.76 -5.30
N GLY A 298 17.28 -4.52 -4.26
CA GLY A 298 18.09 -4.65 -3.05
C GLY A 298 19.16 -5.75 -3.15
N MET A 299 19.98 -5.73 -4.21
CA MET A 299 21.13 -6.66 -4.28
C MET A 299 22.08 -6.46 -3.09
N ASN A 300 22.29 -5.23 -2.65
CA ASN A 300 23.06 -4.95 -1.43
C ASN A 300 22.37 -5.54 -0.18
N ASP A 301 21.06 -5.31 0.00
CA ASP A 301 20.26 -5.88 1.09
C ASP A 301 20.41 -7.41 1.21
N VAL A 302 20.08 -8.16 0.15
CA VAL A 302 20.10 -9.63 0.23
C VAL A 302 21.50 -10.19 0.48
N LEU A 303 22.55 -9.55 -0.01
CA LEU A 303 23.93 -9.99 0.18
C LEU A 303 24.44 -9.68 1.60
N TYR A 304 24.04 -8.55 2.18
CA TYR A 304 24.28 -8.25 3.60
C TYR A 304 23.55 -9.25 4.52
N ARG A 305 22.29 -9.57 4.21
CA ARG A 305 21.53 -10.61 4.93
C ARG A 305 22.19 -11.99 4.81
N LEU A 306 22.65 -12.36 3.61
CA LEU A 306 23.37 -13.62 3.40
C LEU A 306 24.71 -13.67 4.15
N TYR A 307 25.43 -12.54 4.23
CA TYR A 307 26.63 -12.43 5.05
C TYR A 307 26.33 -12.72 6.53
N SER A 308 25.24 -12.19 7.07
CA SER A 308 24.83 -12.42 8.47
C SER A 308 24.58 -13.90 8.78
N VAL A 309 24.17 -14.69 7.78
CA VAL A 309 23.96 -16.14 7.90
C VAL A 309 25.26 -16.94 7.73
N THR A 310 26.11 -16.55 6.78
CA THR A 310 27.23 -17.38 6.31
C THR A 310 28.59 -16.98 6.88
N GLY A 311 28.75 -15.72 7.29
CA GLY A 311 30.04 -15.12 7.65
C GLY A 311 31.04 -15.00 6.48
N ASP A 312 30.66 -15.34 5.24
CA ASP A 312 31.56 -15.30 4.09
C ASP A 312 31.78 -13.84 3.63
N GLN A 313 33.03 -13.39 3.76
CA GLN A 313 33.45 -12.03 3.41
C GLN A 313 33.22 -11.67 1.93
N LYS A 314 33.12 -12.66 1.04
CA LYS A 314 32.75 -12.41 -0.36
C LYS A 314 31.35 -11.81 -0.46
N HIS A 315 30.42 -12.25 0.37
CA HIS A 315 29.05 -11.71 0.41
C HIS A 315 29.06 -10.25 0.88
N LEU A 316 29.83 -9.94 1.94
CA LEU A 316 29.98 -8.59 2.45
C LEU A 316 30.57 -7.63 1.41
N LEU A 317 31.66 -8.04 0.74
CA LEU A 317 32.30 -7.24 -0.29
C LEU A 317 31.37 -7.06 -1.51
N LEU A 318 30.68 -8.11 -1.93
CA LEU A 318 29.73 -8.00 -3.04
C LEU A 318 28.58 -7.06 -2.69
N ALA A 319 28.03 -7.15 -1.48
CA ALA A 319 26.97 -6.26 -1.01
C ALA A 319 27.39 -4.79 -1.12
N HIS A 320 28.60 -4.48 -0.65
CA HIS A 320 29.16 -3.14 -0.72
C HIS A 320 29.31 -2.61 -2.16
N LEU A 321 29.68 -3.47 -3.10
CA LEU A 321 29.76 -3.10 -4.52
C LEU A 321 28.39 -2.75 -5.12
N PHE A 322 27.28 -3.11 -4.47
CA PHE A 322 25.90 -2.73 -4.87
C PHE A 322 25.34 -1.52 -4.10
N ASP A 323 26.08 -0.87 -3.19
CA ASP A 323 25.60 0.28 -2.39
C ASP A 323 25.32 1.57 -3.19
N LYS A 324 25.48 1.58 -4.51
CA LYS A 324 25.27 2.73 -5.43
C LYS A 324 25.67 4.09 -4.80
N PRO A 325 26.97 4.39 -4.69
CA PRO A 325 27.46 5.58 -3.97
C PRO A 325 26.91 6.92 -4.46
N CYS A 326 26.54 7.04 -5.75
CA CYS A 326 26.04 8.30 -6.28
C CYS A 326 24.64 8.68 -5.76
N PHE A 327 23.81 7.70 -5.39
CA PHE A 327 22.52 7.93 -4.75
C PHE A 327 22.67 8.06 -3.22
N LEU A 328 23.29 7.07 -2.57
CA LEU A 328 23.48 7.13 -1.11
C LEU A 328 24.33 8.33 -0.68
N GLY A 329 25.25 8.80 -1.52
CA GLY A 329 26.07 9.98 -1.28
C GLY A 329 25.30 11.30 -1.32
N ILE A 330 24.09 11.36 -1.89
CA ILE A 330 23.17 12.51 -1.80
C ILE A 330 22.53 12.53 -0.41
N LEU A 331 22.04 11.38 0.04
CA LEU A 331 21.44 11.20 1.37
C LEU A 331 22.46 11.40 2.50
N ALA A 332 23.69 10.94 2.29
CA ALA A 332 24.81 11.09 3.23
C ALA A 332 25.15 12.56 3.54
N VAL A 333 24.97 13.44 2.57
CA VAL A 333 25.18 14.90 2.73
C VAL A 333 23.88 15.64 3.09
N LYS A 334 22.81 14.89 3.43
CA LYS A 334 21.50 15.41 3.82
C LYS A 334 20.90 16.37 2.80
N ALA A 335 20.99 16.01 1.52
CA ALA A 335 20.46 16.80 0.42
C ALA A 335 19.15 16.18 -0.10
N ASP A 336 18.05 16.94 -0.08
CA ASP A 336 16.77 16.53 -0.68
C ASP A 336 16.80 16.74 -2.20
N HIS A 337 17.48 15.82 -2.89
CA HIS A 337 17.60 15.79 -4.36
C HIS A 337 17.19 14.42 -4.90
N ILE A 338 16.03 13.92 -4.45
CA ILE A 338 15.48 12.63 -4.90
C ILE A 338 14.44 12.75 -6.03
N SER A 339 14.03 13.98 -6.38
CA SER A 339 13.15 14.24 -7.54
C SER A 339 13.73 13.65 -8.83
N GLY A 340 12.86 13.08 -9.66
CA GLY A 340 13.20 12.45 -10.94
C GLY A 340 13.73 11.02 -10.83
N PHE A 341 14.08 10.52 -9.65
CA PHE A 341 14.47 9.12 -9.48
C PHE A 341 13.22 8.21 -9.45
N HIS A 342 13.33 7.05 -10.12
CA HIS A 342 12.34 5.96 -10.01
C HIS A 342 12.32 5.45 -8.57
N ALA A 343 11.20 5.63 -7.87
CA ALA A 343 11.13 5.50 -6.42
C ALA A 343 11.49 4.08 -5.97
N ASN A 344 10.82 3.07 -6.55
CA ASN A 344 11.02 1.68 -6.16
C ASN A 344 12.39 1.08 -6.56
N THR A 345 13.15 1.74 -7.43
CA THR A 345 14.54 1.35 -7.71
C THR A 345 15.45 1.69 -6.53
N HIS A 346 15.18 2.81 -5.86
CA HIS A 346 16.10 3.42 -4.90
C HIS A 346 15.78 3.07 -3.45
N ILE A 347 14.50 2.88 -3.09
CA ILE A 347 14.14 2.47 -1.71
C ILE A 347 14.85 1.15 -1.29
N PRO A 348 14.93 0.10 -2.13
CA PRO A 348 15.69 -1.11 -1.79
C PRO A 348 17.19 -0.88 -1.54
N ILE A 349 17.79 0.11 -2.21
CA ILE A 349 19.20 0.47 -1.98
C ILE A 349 19.36 1.06 -0.58
N VAL A 350 18.39 1.89 -0.13
CA VAL A 350 18.34 2.40 1.25
C VAL A 350 18.16 1.27 2.26
N ILE A 351 17.30 0.28 1.97
CA ILE A 351 17.16 -0.90 2.84
C ILE A 351 18.49 -1.64 3.00
N GLY A 352 19.23 -1.84 1.91
CA GLY A 352 20.57 -2.44 1.99
C GLY A 352 21.58 -1.56 2.73
N ALA A 353 21.47 -0.24 2.63
CA ALA A 353 22.23 0.70 3.44
C ALA A 353 21.93 0.53 4.94
N GLN A 354 20.66 0.35 5.31
CA GLN A 354 20.26 0.06 6.68
C GLN A 354 20.83 -1.28 7.18
N MET A 355 20.81 -2.33 6.35
CA MET A 355 21.42 -3.62 6.71
C MET A 355 22.94 -3.51 6.91
N ARG A 356 23.62 -2.67 6.13
CA ARG A 356 25.05 -2.38 6.35
C ARG A 356 25.28 -1.76 7.72
N TYR A 357 24.43 -0.85 8.18
CA TYR A 357 24.52 -0.31 9.54
C TYR A 357 24.40 -1.43 10.58
N GLU A 358 23.40 -2.31 10.47
CA GLU A 358 23.21 -3.41 11.42
C GLU A 358 24.43 -4.36 11.49
N ILE A 359 25.12 -4.56 10.37
CA ILE A 359 26.27 -5.47 10.28
C ILE A 359 27.58 -4.80 10.71
N THR A 360 27.77 -3.52 10.37
CA THR A 360 29.07 -2.84 10.49
C THR A 360 29.15 -1.83 11.63
N GLY A 361 28.00 -1.39 12.15
CA GLY A 361 27.90 -0.30 13.12
C GLY A 361 28.26 1.08 12.55
N ASP A 362 28.32 1.25 11.22
CA ASP A 362 28.66 2.52 10.59
C ASP A 362 27.49 3.52 10.67
N GLU A 363 27.53 4.41 11.65
CA GLU A 363 26.49 5.43 11.93
C GLU A 363 26.14 6.29 10.70
N LEU A 364 27.03 6.47 9.72
CA LEU A 364 26.68 7.17 8.48
C LEU A 364 25.47 6.53 7.78
N TYR A 365 25.38 5.21 7.81
CA TYR A 365 24.33 4.47 7.13
C TYR A 365 23.00 4.49 7.90
N LYS A 366 23.06 4.65 9.22
CA LYS A 366 21.89 4.99 10.05
C LYS A 366 21.36 6.37 9.71
N GLU A 367 22.24 7.36 9.62
CA GLU A 367 21.88 8.74 9.26
C GLU A 367 21.28 8.82 7.85
N ILE A 368 21.81 8.06 6.89
CA ILE A 368 21.25 7.95 5.53
C ILE A 368 19.81 7.43 5.57
N GLY A 369 19.56 6.32 6.27
CA GLY A 369 18.22 5.73 6.37
C GLY A 369 17.23 6.65 7.09
N THR A 370 17.69 7.31 8.15
CA THR A 370 16.89 8.27 8.94
C THR A 370 16.49 9.47 8.08
N PHE A 371 17.48 10.13 7.48
CA PHE A 371 17.26 11.30 6.62
C PHE A 371 16.38 10.96 5.41
N PHE A 372 16.54 9.78 4.81
CA PHE A 372 15.71 9.36 3.69
C PHE A 372 14.22 9.28 4.06
N LEU A 373 13.86 8.65 5.18
CA LEU A 373 12.47 8.60 5.62
C LEU A 373 11.95 10.00 5.97
N ASP A 374 12.76 10.84 6.60
CA ASP A 374 12.38 12.22 6.90
C ASP A 374 12.05 13.02 5.63
N VAL A 375 12.88 12.91 4.59
CA VAL A 375 12.63 13.54 3.28
C VAL A 375 11.35 13.03 2.65
N VAL A 376 11.19 11.71 2.52
CA VAL A 376 10.00 11.14 1.87
C VAL A 376 8.72 11.56 2.62
N ASN A 377 8.73 11.48 3.95
CA ASN A 377 7.57 11.79 4.79
C ASN A 377 7.23 13.30 4.80
N SER A 378 8.24 14.18 4.69
CA SER A 378 8.03 15.63 4.76
C SER A 378 7.68 16.27 3.41
N THR A 379 8.18 15.75 2.29
CA THR A 379 8.05 16.44 0.99
C THR A 379 7.47 15.61 -0.15
N HIS A 380 7.35 14.28 0.01
CA HIS A 380 6.96 13.36 -1.07
C HIS A 380 5.87 12.35 -0.70
N SER A 381 5.23 12.45 0.46
CA SER A 381 4.22 11.48 0.92
C SER A 381 2.80 12.01 0.84
N PHE A 382 1.88 11.15 0.43
CA PHE A 382 0.43 11.37 0.53
C PHE A 382 -0.09 10.99 1.93
N ALA A 383 -1.36 11.31 2.21
CA ALA A 383 -2.00 11.05 3.51
C ALA A 383 -2.12 9.56 3.85
N THR A 384 -2.03 8.69 2.84
CA THR A 384 -1.89 7.24 2.97
C THR A 384 -0.57 6.81 3.61
N GLY A 385 0.46 7.67 3.61
CA GLY A 385 1.84 7.36 3.96
C GLY A 385 2.68 6.85 2.78
N GLY A 386 2.07 6.60 1.62
CA GLY A 386 2.78 6.21 0.41
C GLY A 386 3.32 7.39 -0.39
N THR A 387 4.04 7.10 -1.47
CA THR A 387 4.80 8.08 -2.27
C THR A 387 4.79 7.68 -3.75
N SER A 388 5.36 8.54 -4.59
CA SER A 388 5.52 8.42 -6.05
C SER A 388 4.29 8.76 -6.88
N VAL A 389 4.57 9.27 -8.08
CA VAL A 389 3.61 9.60 -9.13
C VAL A 389 4.17 9.00 -10.42
N SER A 390 3.40 8.14 -11.07
CA SER A 390 3.83 7.39 -12.26
C SER A 390 5.17 6.66 -12.06
N GLU A 391 5.41 6.09 -10.87
CA GLU A 391 6.63 5.37 -10.42
C GLU A 391 7.83 6.26 -10.00
N PHE A 392 7.73 7.59 -10.11
CA PHE A 392 8.85 8.52 -9.82
C PHE A 392 8.53 9.43 -8.64
N TRP A 393 9.58 9.86 -7.95
CA TRP A 393 9.47 11.06 -7.11
C TRP A 393 9.42 12.31 -7.99
N THR A 394 8.50 13.22 -7.68
CA THR A 394 8.44 14.55 -8.29
C THR A 394 9.21 15.56 -7.44
N ASP A 395 9.18 16.83 -7.82
CA ASP A 395 9.77 17.89 -7.02
C ASP A 395 9.18 17.94 -5.60
N PRO A 396 10.02 18.26 -4.59
CA PRO A 396 9.60 18.27 -3.19
C PRO A 396 8.51 19.31 -2.94
N ALA A 397 7.51 18.95 -2.13
CA ALA A 397 6.38 19.82 -1.77
C ALA A 397 5.60 20.35 -3.01
N ARG A 398 5.37 19.48 -4.00
CA ARG A 398 4.62 19.78 -5.24
C ARG A 398 3.49 18.78 -5.53
N LEU A 399 2.89 18.16 -4.51
CA LEU A 399 1.91 17.08 -4.72
C LEU A 399 0.50 17.57 -5.10
N GLY A 400 0.18 18.86 -4.91
CA GLY A 400 -1.16 19.41 -5.10
C GLY A 400 -1.77 19.22 -6.49
N ASP A 401 -0.94 19.28 -7.53
CA ASP A 401 -1.32 19.05 -8.93
C ASP A 401 -0.95 17.66 -9.45
N LYS A 402 -0.63 16.72 -8.55
CA LYS A 402 -0.27 15.34 -8.90
C LYS A 402 -1.37 14.33 -8.67
N LEU A 403 -2.43 14.71 -7.95
CA LEU A 403 -3.56 13.84 -7.63
C LEU A 403 -4.32 13.40 -8.90
N HIS A 404 -4.05 12.18 -9.36
CA HIS A 404 -4.53 11.59 -10.61
C HIS A 404 -4.89 10.11 -10.42
N THR A 405 -4.73 9.30 -11.48
CA THR A 405 -4.96 7.84 -11.45
C THR A 405 -3.69 7.03 -11.23
N GLU A 406 -2.52 7.62 -11.47
CA GLU A 406 -1.22 6.94 -11.38
C GLU A 406 -0.42 7.42 -10.17
N ASP A 407 -1.07 7.45 -9.01
CA ASP A 407 -0.45 7.80 -7.74
C ASP A 407 -0.07 6.55 -6.96
N GLU A 408 0.95 6.66 -6.10
CA GLU A 408 1.33 5.66 -5.11
C GLU A 408 1.50 4.23 -5.66
N GLU A 409 2.65 3.98 -6.31
CA GLU A 409 3.04 2.60 -6.65
C GLU A 409 3.13 1.76 -5.37
N SER A 410 2.34 0.68 -5.29
CA SER A 410 2.26 -0.15 -4.08
C SER A 410 3.59 -0.79 -3.64
N CYS A 411 4.52 -1.06 -4.55
CA CYS A 411 5.87 -1.53 -4.19
C CYS A 411 6.65 -0.53 -3.34
N THR A 412 6.43 0.78 -3.56
CA THR A 412 7.11 1.83 -2.80
C THR A 412 6.66 1.77 -1.35
N THR A 413 5.35 1.67 -1.09
CA THR A 413 4.78 1.51 0.25
C THR A 413 5.33 0.26 0.93
N TYR A 414 5.37 -0.90 0.25
CA TYR A 414 5.98 -2.13 0.79
C TYR A 414 7.44 -1.95 1.23
N ASN A 415 8.27 -1.28 0.42
CA ASN A 415 9.67 -1.08 0.76
C ASN A 415 9.86 0.01 1.83
N MET A 416 9.02 1.06 1.84
CA MET A 416 9.02 2.07 2.89
C MET A 416 8.65 1.50 4.26
N LEU A 417 7.76 0.51 4.31
CA LEU A 417 7.49 -0.24 5.55
C LEU A 417 8.76 -0.87 6.12
N LYS A 418 9.63 -1.47 5.29
CA LYS A 418 10.92 -2.02 5.76
C LYS A 418 11.85 -0.92 6.28
N VAL A 419 11.91 0.23 5.60
CA VAL A 419 12.72 1.38 6.02
C VAL A 419 12.30 1.84 7.41
N SER A 420 11.00 2.11 7.60
CA SER A 420 10.44 2.57 8.88
C SER A 420 10.62 1.53 9.98
N ARG A 421 10.42 0.25 9.65
CA ARG A 421 10.58 -0.85 10.61
C ARG A 421 11.99 -0.99 11.14
N ASN A 422 13.01 -0.86 10.29
CA ASN A 422 14.41 -0.91 10.73
C ASN A 422 14.74 0.29 11.62
N LEU A 423 14.29 1.49 11.26
CA LEU A 423 14.45 2.68 12.12
C LEU A 423 13.78 2.48 13.48
N PHE A 424 12.55 1.94 13.50
CA PHE A 424 11.86 1.61 14.74
C PHE A 424 12.68 0.62 15.60
N ARG A 425 13.25 -0.43 15.00
CA ARG A 425 14.08 -1.41 15.72
C ARG A 425 15.30 -0.77 16.39
N TRP A 426 15.89 0.25 15.78
CA TRP A 426 17.09 0.91 16.31
C TRP A 426 16.80 1.99 17.34
N THR A 427 15.74 2.79 17.11
CA THR A 427 15.47 4.01 17.90
C THR A 427 14.36 3.81 18.92
N LYS A 428 13.46 2.85 18.68
CA LYS A 428 12.22 2.65 19.44
C LYS A 428 11.28 3.86 19.39
N GLU A 429 11.48 4.78 18.45
CA GLU A 429 10.66 5.98 18.34
C GLU A 429 9.31 5.67 17.71
N ILE A 430 8.23 6.10 18.38
CA ILE A 430 6.85 5.79 17.98
C ILE A 430 6.48 6.42 16.63
N THR A 431 7.16 7.48 16.20
CA THR A 431 6.95 8.07 14.86
C THR A 431 7.08 7.04 13.74
N TYR A 432 8.05 6.12 13.86
CA TYR A 432 8.27 5.06 12.87
C TYR A 432 7.22 3.96 12.94
N ALA A 433 6.69 3.68 14.13
CA ALA A 433 5.56 2.77 14.30
C ALA A 433 4.25 3.37 13.77
N ASP A 434 4.03 4.67 13.94
CA ASP A 434 2.88 5.41 13.43
C ASP A 434 2.92 5.52 11.90
N TYR A 435 4.10 5.74 11.32
CA TYR A 435 4.29 5.66 9.87
C TYR A 435 3.94 4.25 9.36
N TYR A 436 4.43 3.20 10.03
CA TYR A 436 4.15 1.82 9.65
C TYR A 436 2.65 1.50 9.72
N GLU A 437 1.96 1.90 10.79
CA GLU A 437 0.50 1.74 10.94
C GLU A 437 -0.25 2.46 9.81
N ARG A 438 0.11 3.70 9.51
CA ARG A 438 -0.52 4.51 8.46
C ARG A 438 -0.35 3.87 7.08
N ALA A 439 0.88 3.54 6.69
CA ALA A 439 1.20 2.99 5.37
C ALA A 439 0.65 1.56 5.19
N LEU A 440 0.63 0.75 6.25
CA LEU A 440 0.00 -0.58 6.22
C LEU A 440 -1.52 -0.46 6.03
N THR A 441 -2.17 0.36 6.86
CA THR A 441 -3.64 0.48 6.92
C THR A 441 -4.21 1.09 5.65
N ASN A 442 -3.59 2.14 5.14
CA ASN A 442 -4.16 2.96 4.07
C ASN A 442 -3.54 2.68 2.70
N GLY A 443 -2.26 2.30 2.65
CA GLY A 443 -1.58 1.90 1.42
C GLY A 443 -1.77 0.40 1.16
N VAL A 444 -1.12 -0.45 1.95
CA VAL A 444 -1.05 -1.91 1.67
C VAL A 444 -2.43 -2.59 1.70
N LEU A 445 -3.24 -2.39 2.76
CA LEU A 445 -4.55 -3.06 2.83
C LEU A 445 -5.53 -2.58 1.76
N SER A 446 -5.27 -1.44 1.12
CA SER A 446 -6.13 -0.89 0.06
C SER A 446 -5.91 -1.52 -1.31
N ILE A 447 -4.84 -2.32 -1.51
CA ILE A 447 -4.46 -2.80 -2.85
C ILE A 447 -5.07 -4.16 -3.24
N GLN A 448 -5.63 -4.91 -2.29
CA GLN A 448 -6.28 -6.20 -2.55
C GLN A 448 -7.79 -5.99 -2.79
N ARG A 449 -8.33 -6.61 -3.84
CA ARG A 449 -9.76 -6.46 -4.18
C ARG A 449 -10.64 -7.34 -3.29
N GLY A 450 -10.98 -6.83 -2.11
CA GLY A 450 -11.83 -7.55 -1.16
C GLY A 450 -11.28 -8.95 -0.85
N THR A 451 -12.08 -9.99 -1.10
CA THR A 451 -11.69 -11.39 -0.87
C THR A 451 -11.41 -12.15 -2.17
N GLU A 452 -11.17 -11.45 -3.28
CA GLU A 452 -10.83 -12.06 -4.57
C GLU A 452 -9.34 -12.45 -4.60
N PRO A 453 -8.99 -13.75 -4.63
CA PRO A 453 -7.60 -14.17 -4.61
C PRO A 453 -6.86 -13.70 -5.88
N GLY A 454 -5.72 -13.04 -5.72
CA GLY A 454 -4.85 -12.67 -6.84
C GLY A 454 -5.31 -11.48 -7.67
N VAL A 455 -6.22 -10.66 -7.16
CA VAL A 455 -6.70 -9.44 -7.81
C VAL A 455 -6.21 -8.23 -7.00
N MET A 456 -5.20 -7.55 -7.54
CA MET A 456 -4.53 -6.42 -6.88
C MET A 456 -4.26 -5.28 -7.87
N ILE A 457 -4.16 -4.05 -7.38
CA ILE A 457 -3.76 -2.87 -8.18
C ILE A 457 -2.24 -2.66 -8.18
N TYR A 458 -1.77 -1.92 -9.19
CA TYR A 458 -0.39 -1.45 -9.26
C TYR A 458 -0.20 -0.09 -8.57
N MET A 459 -0.99 0.90 -9.03
CA MET A 459 -1.09 2.26 -8.51
C MET A 459 -2.35 2.39 -7.65
N LEU A 460 -2.31 3.20 -6.60
CA LEU A 460 -3.47 3.57 -5.79
C LEU A 460 -3.92 5.00 -6.15
N PRO A 461 -4.98 5.18 -6.95
CA PRO A 461 -5.45 6.50 -7.37
C PRO A 461 -5.82 7.42 -6.21
N LEU A 462 -5.35 8.66 -6.21
CA LEU A 462 -5.63 9.66 -5.16
C LEU A 462 -6.28 10.95 -5.68
N GLY A 463 -6.56 11.02 -6.99
CA GLY A 463 -7.29 12.11 -7.65
C GLY A 463 -8.72 12.35 -7.15
N HIS A 464 -9.37 13.34 -7.76
CA HIS A 464 -10.79 13.61 -7.54
C HIS A 464 -11.64 12.84 -8.56
N GLY A 465 -12.67 12.14 -8.09
CA GLY A 465 -13.55 11.35 -8.96
C GLY A 465 -12.89 10.10 -9.54
N VAL A 466 -11.83 9.62 -8.92
CA VAL A 466 -11.06 8.45 -9.38
C VAL A 466 -11.62 7.16 -8.77
N SER A 467 -11.18 6.02 -9.29
CA SER A 467 -11.57 4.69 -8.83
C SER A 467 -10.37 3.76 -8.97
N LYS A 468 -10.19 2.81 -8.03
CA LYS A 468 -9.05 1.87 -8.07
C LYS A 468 -9.07 0.99 -9.33
N GLY A 469 -10.27 0.71 -9.87
CA GLY A 469 -10.44 -0.02 -11.12
C GLY A 469 -10.11 0.80 -12.38
N ARG A 470 -9.84 2.11 -12.26
CA ARG A 470 -9.59 3.04 -13.38
C ARG A 470 -8.23 3.71 -13.26
N SER A 471 -7.18 2.91 -13.46
CA SER A 471 -5.80 3.36 -13.69
C SER A 471 -5.26 2.70 -14.97
N TYR A 472 -4.05 3.07 -15.38
CA TYR A 472 -3.36 2.46 -16.51
C TYR A 472 -3.33 0.92 -16.39
N HIS A 473 -3.07 0.40 -15.19
CA HIS A 473 -3.03 -1.04 -14.93
C HIS A 473 -4.38 -1.62 -14.56
N SER A 474 -5.29 -0.83 -13.97
CA SER A 474 -6.53 -1.30 -13.35
C SER A 474 -6.28 -2.44 -12.35
N TRP A 475 -7.31 -3.25 -12.06
CA TRP A 475 -7.13 -4.49 -11.32
C TRP A 475 -6.41 -5.53 -12.17
N GLY A 476 -5.36 -6.14 -11.61
CA GLY A 476 -4.69 -7.24 -12.28
C GLY A 476 -5.51 -8.53 -12.30
N THR A 477 -4.96 -9.54 -12.96
CA THR A 477 -5.57 -10.87 -13.12
C THR A 477 -4.70 -11.95 -12.47
N GLN A 478 -5.35 -13.06 -12.11
CA GLN A 478 -4.69 -14.18 -11.41
C GLN A 478 -3.52 -14.80 -12.16
N PHE A 479 -3.51 -14.75 -13.51
CA PHE A 479 -2.57 -15.53 -14.32
C PHE A 479 -1.89 -14.74 -15.45
N ASN A 480 -2.16 -13.43 -15.59
CA ASN A 480 -1.65 -12.64 -16.72
C ASN A 480 -1.11 -11.25 -16.35
N SER A 481 -1.01 -10.90 -15.06
CA SER A 481 -0.46 -9.61 -14.64
C SER A 481 1.01 -9.73 -14.19
N PHE A 482 1.24 -10.35 -13.03
CA PHE A 482 2.58 -10.61 -12.48
C PHE A 482 3.53 -9.42 -12.46
N TRP A 483 3.01 -8.21 -12.26
CA TRP A 483 3.81 -6.99 -12.14
C TRP A 483 4.72 -7.00 -10.90
N CYS A 484 5.63 -6.04 -10.74
CA CYS A 484 6.39 -5.90 -9.49
C CYS A 484 5.47 -5.77 -8.26
N CYS A 485 4.37 -5.01 -8.40
CA CYS A 485 3.34 -4.83 -7.37
C CYS A 485 2.61 -6.13 -7.00
N TYR A 486 2.49 -7.07 -7.94
CA TYR A 486 2.01 -8.42 -7.63
C TYR A 486 2.99 -9.16 -6.73
N GLY A 487 4.29 -9.05 -7.01
CA GLY A 487 5.34 -9.68 -6.21
C GLY A 487 5.41 -9.15 -4.78
N THR A 488 5.43 -7.83 -4.61
CA THR A 488 5.44 -7.20 -3.28
C THR A 488 4.10 -7.33 -2.55
N GLY A 489 2.98 -7.33 -3.27
CA GLY A 489 1.65 -7.58 -2.73
C GLY A 489 1.55 -8.95 -2.07
N ILE A 490 1.94 -10.03 -2.77
CA ILE A 490 1.87 -11.39 -2.19
C ILE A 490 2.79 -11.56 -0.98
N GLU A 491 3.92 -10.86 -0.91
CA GLU A 491 4.78 -10.86 0.29
C GLU A 491 4.12 -10.09 1.44
N SER A 492 3.58 -8.89 1.17
CA SER A 492 2.93 -8.05 2.19
C SER A 492 1.82 -8.80 2.92
N PHE A 493 0.90 -9.42 2.17
CA PHE A 493 -0.21 -10.17 2.75
C PHE A 493 0.20 -11.52 3.36
N SER A 494 1.43 -11.98 3.13
CA SER A 494 1.97 -13.20 3.75
C SER A 494 2.57 -12.98 5.13
N LYS A 495 2.85 -11.72 5.50
CA LYS A 495 3.62 -11.37 6.69
C LYS A 495 2.98 -10.29 7.56
N LEU A 496 1.66 -10.12 7.49
CA LEU A 496 0.92 -9.09 8.25
C LEU A 496 1.12 -9.15 9.78
N GLY A 497 1.67 -10.25 10.32
CA GLY A 497 2.05 -10.38 11.73
C GLY A 497 3.48 -9.94 12.09
N ASP A 498 4.35 -9.62 11.12
CA ASP A 498 5.81 -9.48 11.31
C ASP A 498 6.26 -8.23 12.08
N SER A 499 5.33 -7.31 12.33
CA SER A 499 5.57 -6.00 12.94
C SER A 499 4.53 -5.64 13.99
N ILE A 500 3.79 -6.64 14.50
CA ILE A 500 2.88 -6.46 15.65
C ILE A 500 3.69 -6.45 16.94
N TYR A 501 4.67 -7.35 17.06
CA TYR A 501 5.45 -7.58 18.26
C TYR A 501 6.95 -7.52 17.98
N PHE A 502 7.69 -6.85 18.86
CA PHE A 502 9.16 -6.87 18.89
C PHE A 502 9.65 -7.21 20.28
N GLU A 503 10.79 -7.86 20.41
CA GLU A 503 11.36 -8.22 21.71
C GLU A 503 12.74 -7.63 21.93
N GLU A 504 13.03 -7.33 23.19
CA GLU A 504 14.35 -6.92 23.65
C GLU A 504 14.86 -7.95 24.67
N MET A 505 16.03 -8.49 24.37
CA MET A 505 16.72 -9.43 25.25
C MET A 505 17.37 -8.67 26.40
N GLY A 506 17.26 -9.22 27.60
CA GLY A 506 17.88 -8.63 28.79
C GLY A 506 17.70 -9.51 30.01
N LYS A 507 18.20 -9.05 31.16
CA LYS A 507 17.96 -9.72 32.45
C LYS A 507 16.46 -9.83 32.75
N VAL A 508 15.71 -8.80 32.35
CA VAL A 508 14.26 -8.80 32.29
C VAL A 508 13.90 -8.69 30.81
N PRO A 509 13.42 -9.75 30.17
CA PRO A 509 13.01 -9.69 28.78
C PRO A 509 11.84 -8.72 28.63
N SER A 510 11.83 -7.99 27.51
CA SER A 510 10.77 -7.01 27.22
C SER A 510 10.11 -7.30 25.90
N LEU A 511 8.78 -7.22 25.84
CA LEU A 511 8.00 -7.30 24.61
C LEU A 511 7.36 -5.95 24.32
N TYR A 512 7.44 -5.52 23.08
CA TYR A 512 6.84 -4.30 22.56
C TYR A 512 5.66 -4.67 21.67
N VAL A 513 4.46 -4.24 22.07
CA VAL A 513 3.22 -4.35 21.30
C VAL A 513 3.03 -3.06 20.51
N ILE A 514 3.27 -3.14 19.20
CA ILE A 514 3.37 -1.99 18.31
C ILE A 514 2.11 -1.77 17.50
N GLN A 515 1.44 -2.83 17.07
CA GLN A 515 0.18 -2.74 16.33
C GLN A 515 -0.95 -3.33 17.16
N TYR A 516 -2.15 -2.76 17.00
CA TYR A 516 -3.37 -3.24 17.64
C TYR A 516 -4.20 -3.99 16.59
N ILE A 517 -3.88 -5.27 16.40
CA ILE A 517 -4.48 -6.19 15.43
C ILE A 517 -4.83 -7.48 16.16
N SER A 518 -6.10 -7.91 16.12
CA SER A 518 -6.56 -9.14 16.77
C SER A 518 -5.67 -10.32 16.38
N SER A 519 -4.92 -10.83 17.36
CA SER A 519 -3.82 -11.77 17.15
C SER A 519 -3.43 -12.45 18.46
N SER A 520 -2.64 -13.52 18.35
CA SER A 520 -1.97 -14.14 19.49
C SER A 520 -0.48 -14.30 19.21
N VAL A 521 0.32 -14.28 20.29
CA VAL A 521 1.75 -14.53 20.23
C VAL A 521 2.20 -15.48 21.34
N ASP A 522 2.98 -16.51 20.99
CA ASP A 522 3.74 -17.31 21.96
C ASP A 522 5.13 -16.69 22.18
N TRP A 523 5.31 -15.99 23.29
CA TRP A 523 6.54 -15.27 23.57
C TRP A 523 7.47 -16.06 24.49
N SER A 524 8.33 -16.85 23.86
CA SER A 524 9.24 -17.78 24.54
C SER A 524 10.18 -17.11 25.54
N SER A 525 10.73 -15.94 25.22
CA SER A 525 11.70 -15.23 26.07
C SER A 525 11.10 -14.79 27.40
N GLY A 526 9.83 -14.37 27.39
CA GLY A 526 9.06 -14.03 28.59
C GLY A 526 8.37 -15.23 29.25
N GLN A 527 8.38 -16.41 28.61
CA GLN A 527 7.64 -17.61 29.03
C GLN A 527 6.13 -17.38 29.20
N ILE A 528 5.57 -16.46 28.41
CA ILE A 528 4.15 -16.11 28.40
C ILE A 528 3.62 -16.10 26.97
N SER A 529 2.31 -16.25 26.81
CA SER A 529 1.62 -15.94 25.56
C SER A 529 0.65 -14.78 25.78
N LEU A 530 0.39 -14.06 24.70
CA LEU A 530 -0.57 -12.95 24.67
C LEU A 530 -1.65 -13.26 23.64
N SER A 531 -2.89 -12.93 23.98
CA SER A 531 -4.00 -12.85 23.04
C SER A 531 -4.53 -11.43 23.07
N GLN A 532 -4.48 -10.76 21.93
CA GLN A 532 -5.03 -9.44 21.70
C GLN A 532 -6.37 -9.59 20.98
N ASP A 533 -7.40 -9.00 21.56
CA ASP A 533 -8.74 -8.87 21.02
C ASP A 533 -9.03 -7.38 20.81
N VAL A 534 -9.26 -6.99 19.57
CA VAL A 534 -9.47 -5.60 19.16
C VAL A 534 -10.90 -5.48 18.64
N ASP A 535 -11.71 -4.68 19.34
CA ASP A 535 -13.09 -4.46 18.93
C ASP A 535 -13.13 -3.73 17.57
N ASP A 536 -14.13 -4.05 16.75
CA ASP A 536 -14.39 -3.33 15.51
C ASP A 536 -14.61 -1.84 15.77
N VAL A 537 -13.97 -1.01 14.94
CA VAL A 537 -14.13 0.43 15.01
C VAL A 537 -15.42 0.83 14.32
N ILE A 538 -16.28 1.56 15.04
CA ILE A 538 -17.52 2.13 14.52
C ILE A 538 -17.53 3.66 14.67
N SER A 539 -18.27 4.37 13.83
CA SER A 539 -18.29 5.84 13.78
C SER A 539 -18.99 6.47 15.01
N LEU A 540 -19.99 5.78 15.58
CA LEU A 540 -20.75 6.22 16.76
C LEU A 540 -19.97 6.09 18.07
N ASN A 541 -19.18 5.02 18.21
CA ASN A 541 -18.31 4.79 19.36
C ASN A 541 -16.89 5.16 18.98
N GLN A 542 -16.55 6.43 19.17
CA GLN A 542 -15.29 7.04 18.75
C GLN A 542 -14.08 6.62 19.58
N ARG A 543 -13.90 5.31 19.78
CA ARG A 543 -12.86 4.72 20.60
C ARG A 543 -12.46 3.34 20.07
N LEU A 544 -11.16 3.11 19.98
CA LEU A 544 -10.59 1.77 19.77
C LEU A 544 -10.46 1.09 21.14
N GLN A 545 -11.05 -0.10 21.28
CA GLN A 545 -10.93 -0.91 22.49
C GLN A 545 -10.06 -2.13 22.21
N VAL A 546 -9.10 -2.37 23.10
CA VAL A 546 -8.16 -3.48 22.99
C VAL A 546 -8.13 -4.20 24.33
N LYS A 547 -8.36 -5.51 24.31
CA LYS A 547 -8.16 -6.39 25.47
C LYS A 547 -7.01 -7.32 25.18
N ILE A 548 -6.06 -7.39 26.10
CA ILE A 548 -4.88 -8.23 25.98
C ILE A 548 -4.86 -9.16 27.18
N LYS A 549 -5.00 -10.46 26.93
CA LYS A 549 -4.95 -11.49 27.95
C LYS A 549 -3.58 -12.14 27.93
N VAL A 550 -3.03 -12.36 29.12
CA VAL A 550 -1.76 -13.04 29.32
C VAL A 550 -2.02 -14.45 29.82
N SER A 551 -1.37 -15.43 29.20
CA SER A 551 -1.25 -16.78 29.75
C SER A 551 0.21 -17.05 30.10
N SER A 552 0.46 -17.71 31.22
CA SER A 552 1.81 -17.88 31.79
C SER A 552 2.09 -19.34 32.12
N LYS A 553 3.29 -19.84 31.81
CA LYS A 553 3.73 -21.16 32.29
C LYS A 553 4.14 -21.09 33.77
N GLU A 554 3.92 -22.17 34.53
CA GLU A 554 4.36 -22.22 35.93
C GLU A 554 5.86 -21.87 36.05
N GLY A 555 6.18 -20.90 36.91
CA GLY A 555 7.56 -20.42 37.10
C GLY A 555 8.01 -19.33 36.13
N SER A 556 7.11 -18.72 35.34
CA SER A 556 7.44 -17.56 34.50
C SER A 556 8.08 -16.44 35.32
N GLY A 557 9.27 -16.01 34.89
CA GLY A 557 10.01 -14.92 35.52
C GLY A 557 9.35 -13.56 35.37
N THR A 558 10.03 -12.52 35.86
CA THR A 558 9.61 -11.13 35.62
C THR A 558 9.85 -10.75 34.16
N ALA A 559 8.85 -10.14 33.51
CA ALA A 559 8.95 -9.63 32.14
C ALA A 559 8.27 -8.26 32.02
N THR A 560 8.71 -7.46 31.04
CA THR A 560 8.12 -6.14 30.74
C THR A 560 7.28 -6.21 29.49
N LEU A 561 6.05 -5.71 29.55
CA LEU A 561 5.22 -5.44 28.37
C LEU A 561 5.19 -3.93 28.12
N ASN A 562 5.53 -3.52 26.90
CA ASN A 562 5.50 -2.14 26.42
C ASN A 562 4.38 -2.00 25.40
N PHE A 563 3.35 -1.20 25.70
CA PHE A 563 2.22 -0.95 24.80
C PHE A 563 2.36 0.43 24.16
N ARG A 564 2.39 0.51 22.82
CA ARG A 564 2.46 1.81 22.11
C ARG A 564 1.22 2.64 22.43
N ILE A 565 1.38 3.88 22.88
CA ILE A 565 0.28 4.86 22.88
C ILE A 565 0.39 5.66 21.57
N PRO A 566 -0.49 5.45 20.57
CA PRO A 566 -0.35 6.06 19.25
C PRO A 566 -0.33 7.60 19.29
N SER A 567 0.40 8.27 18.40
CA SER A 567 0.40 9.74 18.38
C SER A 567 -0.93 10.36 17.94
N TRP A 568 -1.75 9.64 17.17
CA TRP A 568 -3.04 10.13 16.69
C TRP A 568 -4.12 10.18 17.76
N THR A 569 -3.95 9.50 18.91
CA THR A 569 -4.95 9.49 19.99
C THR A 569 -4.85 10.74 20.86
N SER A 570 -5.96 11.12 21.50
CA SER A 570 -5.98 12.17 22.51
C SER A 570 -5.67 11.63 23.91
N ALA A 571 -4.99 12.42 24.75
CA ALA A 571 -4.85 12.13 26.18
C ALA A 571 -6.20 12.20 26.92
N ASN A 572 -7.12 13.04 26.43
CA ASN A 572 -8.45 13.16 27.01
C ASN A 572 -9.30 11.94 26.64
N GLY A 573 -9.67 11.15 27.64
CA GLY A 573 -10.46 9.93 27.46
C GLY A 573 -9.65 8.67 27.18
N LEU A 574 -8.32 8.78 27.08
CA LEU A 574 -7.41 7.62 27.07
C LEU A 574 -7.51 6.87 28.40
N LYS A 575 -7.67 5.55 28.35
CA LYS A 575 -7.74 4.70 29.55
C LYS A 575 -6.94 3.44 29.37
N ALA A 576 -6.32 3.01 30.46
CA ALA A 576 -5.71 1.70 30.59
C ALA A 576 -6.04 1.12 31.97
N SER A 577 -6.27 -0.18 32.03
CA SER A 577 -6.42 -0.91 33.29
C SER A 577 -5.73 -2.26 33.23
N LEU A 578 -5.25 -2.71 34.39
CA LEU A 578 -4.67 -4.02 34.63
C LEU A 578 -5.54 -4.74 35.64
N ASN A 579 -6.16 -5.86 35.26
CA ASN A 579 -7.11 -6.61 36.08
C ASN A 579 -8.23 -5.70 36.65
N GLY A 580 -8.75 -4.80 35.81
CA GLY A 580 -9.78 -3.81 36.17
C GLY A 580 -9.29 -2.62 37.00
N SER A 581 -8.04 -2.61 37.46
CA SER A 581 -7.46 -1.48 38.20
C SER A 581 -6.82 -0.47 37.24
N PRO A 582 -7.15 0.84 37.30
CA PRO A 582 -6.57 1.85 36.42
C PRO A 582 -5.04 1.92 36.53
N VAL A 583 -4.37 2.11 35.38
CA VAL A 583 -2.90 2.29 35.30
C VAL A 583 -2.58 3.72 34.87
N SER A 584 -1.49 4.28 35.39
CA SER A 584 -1.00 5.59 34.95
C SER A 584 -0.53 5.52 33.51
N LEU A 585 -1.01 6.45 32.69
CA LEU A 585 -0.75 6.49 31.26
C LEU A 585 0.28 7.59 30.92
N PRO A 586 1.22 7.31 30.01
CA PRO A 586 2.08 8.35 29.46
C PRO A 586 1.30 9.20 28.44
N ASN A 587 1.90 10.30 27.99
CA ASN A 587 1.34 11.08 26.88
C ASN A 587 1.35 10.28 25.57
N PRO A 588 0.39 10.50 24.65
CA PRO A 588 0.44 9.99 23.28
C PRO A 588 1.83 10.16 22.64
N GLY A 589 2.25 9.17 21.84
CA GLY A 589 3.61 9.11 21.29
C GLY A 589 4.65 8.49 22.22
N ASN A 590 4.24 7.79 23.29
CA ASN A 590 5.12 7.10 24.24
C ASN A 590 4.64 5.65 24.51
N PHE A 591 5.44 4.86 25.24
CA PHE A 591 5.07 3.51 25.66
C PHE A 591 4.51 3.47 27.08
N LEU A 592 3.41 2.75 27.27
CA LEU A 592 3.00 2.25 28.58
C LEU A 592 3.81 0.98 28.91
N SER A 593 4.76 1.08 29.83
CA SER A 593 5.59 -0.04 30.27
C SER A 593 5.09 -0.63 31.59
N ILE A 594 4.84 -1.94 31.60
CA ILE A 594 4.42 -2.68 32.79
C ILE A 594 5.39 -3.84 33.02
N THR A 595 6.15 -3.78 34.11
CA THR A 595 7.09 -4.85 34.52
C THR A 595 6.55 -5.61 35.71
N ARG A 596 6.31 -6.92 35.57
CA ARG A 596 5.84 -7.79 36.66
C ARG A 596 6.11 -9.26 36.38
N SER A 597 5.89 -10.09 37.40
CA SER A 597 5.64 -11.52 37.21
C SER A 597 4.19 -11.65 36.75
N TRP A 598 4.00 -12.03 35.49
CA TRP A 598 2.69 -12.22 34.89
C TRP A 598 2.09 -13.55 35.35
N SER A 599 0.77 -13.59 35.49
CA SER A 599 0.01 -14.76 35.91
C SER A 599 -1.08 -15.08 34.90
N GLU A 600 -1.49 -16.35 34.88
CA GLU A 600 -2.60 -16.82 34.04
C GLU A 600 -3.85 -15.97 34.28
N GLY A 601 -4.40 -15.41 33.20
CA GLY A 601 -5.60 -14.59 33.24
C GLY A 601 -5.38 -13.13 33.61
N ASP A 602 -4.12 -12.67 33.76
CA ASP A 602 -3.85 -11.22 33.80
C ASP A 602 -4.40 -10.57 32.52
N GLU A 603 -5.13 -9.47 32.66
CA GLU A 603 -5.77 -8.76 31.56
C GLU A 603 -5.38 -7.28 31.55
N ILE A 604 -4.93 -6.80 30.40
CA ILE A 604 -4.71 -5.39 30.10
C ILE A 604 -5.85 -4.94 29.19
N ALA A 605 -6.60 -3.92 29.61
CA ALA A 605 -7.60 -3.26 28.75
C ALA A 605 -7.11 -1.85 28.41
N LEU A 606 -7.03 -1.53 27.12
CA LEU A 606 -6.65 -0.23 26.58
C LEU A 606 -7.84 0.35 25.80
N GLN A 607 -8.05 1.66 25.94
CA GLN A 607 -9.10 2.39 25.24
C GLN A 607 -8.54 3.69 24.68
N PHE A 608 -8.43 3.77 23.36
CA PHE A 608 -7.88 4.93 22.63
C PHE A 608 -9.00 5.76 22.02
N PRO A 609 -9.17 7.03 22.40
CA PRO A 609 -10.04 7.96 21.70
C PRO A 609 -9.66 8.12 20.22
N LEU A 610 -10.62 7.88 19.32
CA LEU A 610 -10.47 8.12 17.88
C LEU A 610 -11.03 9.50 17.55
N GLY A 611 -10.18 10.39 17.03
CA GLY A 611 -10.56 11.73 16.60
C GLY A 611 -10.58 11.87 15.09
N ILE A 612 -11.46 12.75 14.60
CA ILE A 612 -11.39 13.24 13.22
C ILE A 612 -10.37 14.37 13.15
N ARG A 613 -9.45 14.28 12.19
CA ARG A 613 -8.40 15.26 11.93
C ARG A 613 -8.24 15.48 10.43
N THR A 614 -7.73 16.64 10.05
CA THR A 614 -7.38 16.95 8.67
C THR A 614 -5.86 17.03 8.50
N GLU A 615 -5.37 16.68 7.32
CA GLU A 615 -3.97 16.82 6.93
C GLU A 615 -3.89 17.55 5.60
N VAL A 616 -3.15 18.67 5.56
CA VAL A 616 -2.88 19.41 4.32
C VAL A 616 -2.00 18.56 3.41
N ILE A 617 -2.26 18.59 2.11
CA ILE A 617 -1.37 17.98 1.13
C ILE A 617 0.04 18.57 1.26
N GLN A 618 1.08 17.76 1.00
CA GLN A 618 2.47 18.25 1.01
C GLN A 618 2.73 19.10 -0.24
N ASP A 619 2.28 20.35 -0.19
CA ASP A 619 2.46 21.35 -1.24
C ASP A 619 2.65 22.75 -0.64
N ASP A 620 3.73 23.44 -1.03
CA ASP A 620 4.04 24.78 -0.52
C ASP A 620 3.32 25.91 -1.28
N ARG A 621 2.59 25.61 -2.35
CA ARG A 621 1.95 26.62 -3.20
C ARG A 621 0.63 27.07 -2.56
N PRO A 622 0.39 28.40 -2.45
CA PRO A 622 -0.80 28.93 -1.77
C PRO A 622 -2.14 28.42 -2.30
N GLN A 623 -2.25 28.09 -3.59
CA GLN A 623 -3.50 27.58 -4.18
C GLN A 623 -3.89 26.17 -3.70
N PHE A 624 -2.96 25.40 -3.11
CA PHE A 624 -3.23 24.06 -2.57
C PHE A 624 -3.31 24.07 -1.03
N ALA A 625 -3.18 25.23 -0.37
CA ALA A 625 -3.17 25.33 1.08
C ALA A 625 -4.48 24.87 1.76
N SER A 626 -5.60 24.91 1.03
CA SER A 626 -6.91 24.41 1.50
C SER A 626 -7.15 22.94 1.18
N LEU A 627 -6.28 22.29 0.39
CA LEU A 627 -6.44 20.91 -0.04
C LEU A 627 -6.00 19.97 1.09
N GLN A 628 -6.96 19.26 1.67
CA GLN A 628 -6.79 18.48 2.90
C GLN A 628 -7.42 17.09 2.80
N ALA A 629 -6.74 16.08 3.33
CA ALA A 629 -7.29 14.76 3.59
C ALA A 629 -7.96 14.71 4.97
N ILE A 630 -8.90 13.77 5.16
CA ILE A 630 -9.63 13.57 6.42
C ILE A 630 -9.29 12.18 6.97
N LEU A 631 -8.86 12.11 8.24
CA LEU A 631 -8.50 10.87 8.92
C LEU A 631 -9.33 10.68 10.19
N TYR A 632 -9.69 9.43 10.46
CA TYR A 632 -10.34 8.97 11.69
C TYR A 632 -9.39 8.04 12.44
N GLY A 633 -8.67 8.57 13.43
CA GLY A 633 -7.54 7.86 14.04
C GLY A 633 -6.46 7.49 12.99
N PRO A 634 -6.17 6.19 12.76
CA PRO A 634 -5.24 5.74 11.73
C PRO A 634 -5.88 5.57 10.34
N TYR A 635 -7.21 5.63 10.21
CA TYR A 635 -7.92 5.35 8.96
C TYR A 635 -8.08 6.62 8.12
N LEU A 636 -7.62 6.58 6.88
CA LEU A 636 -7.87 7.61 5.87
C LEU A 636 -9.28 7.44 5.31
N LEU A 637 -10.09 8.49 5.41
CA LEU A 637 -11.44 8.51 4.88
C LEU A 637 -11.44 9.09 3.46
N ALA A 638 -12.16 8.42 2.57
CA ALA A 638 -12.43 8.87 1.20
C ALA A 638 -13.93 9.15 1.06
N GLY A 639 -14.29 10.18 0.30
CA GLY A 639 -15.69 10.54 0.07
C GLY A 639 -16.19 10.08 -1.28
N LEU A 640 -17.34 9.40 -1.31
CA LEU A 640 -17.98 8.94 -2.54
C LEU A 640 -18.34 10.14 -3.42
N SER A 641 -17.68 10.25 -4.58
CA SER A 641 -17.82 11.39 -5.47
C SER A 641 -17.29 11.13 -6.86
N LYS A 642 -17.98 11.69 -7.86
CA LYS A 642 -17.53 11.76 -9.26
C LYS A 642 -16.60 12.96 -9.54
N GLY A 643 -16.19 13.70 -8.49
CA GLY A 643 -15.18 14.75 -8.61
C GLY A 643 -15.54 16.11 -8.02
N ASP A 644 -16.73 16.31 -7.43
CA ASP A 644 -16.98 17.48 -6.55
C ASP A 644 -16.24 17.26 -5.24
N TYR A 645 -15.47 18.24 -4.74
CA TYR A 645 -14.58 18.07 -3.57
C TYR A 645 -14.52 19.30 -2.65
N ASP A 646 -15.41 20.28 -2.85
CA ASP A 646 -15.46 21.50 -2.06
C ASP A 646 -16.25 21.31 -0.76
N ILE A 647 -15.61 21.65 0.37
CA ILE A 647 -16.18 21.64 1.71
C ILE A 647 -16.06 23.05 2.30
N GLN A 648 -17.18 23.58 2.77
CA GLN A 648 -17.21 24.82 3.53
C GLN A 648 -17.69 24.54 4.94
N THR A 649 -16.80 24.72 5.91
CA THR A 649 -17.11 24.41 7.30
C THR A 649 -17.96 25.51 7.93
N GLY A 650 -17.80 26.77 7.50
CA GLY A 650 -18.31 27.93 8.22
C GLY A 650 -17.49 28.20 9.49
N PRO A 651 -17.94 29.14 10.35
CA PRO A 651 -17.32 29.40 11.64
C PRO A 651 -17.57 28.22 12.60
N THR A 652 -16.69 27.22 12.56
CA THR A 652 -16.77 26.01 13.38
C THR A 652 -15.83 26.09 14.57
N LYS A 653 -16.24 25.49 15.69
CA LYS A 653 -15.39 25.34 16.88
C LYS A 653 -14.76 23.95 16.94
N SER A 654 -15.33 22.98 16.23
CA SER A 654 -14.93 21.58 16.22
C SER A 654 -15.20 20.91 14.87
N THR A 655 -14.45 19.86 14.54
CA THR A 655 -14.68 19.01 13.35
C THR A 655 -16.04 18.31 13.38
N SER A 656 -16.58 18.06 14.57
CA SER A 656 -17.92 17.50 14.79
C SER A 656 -19.06 18.39 14.29
N ASP A 657 -18.81 19.67 14.02
CA ASP A 657 -19.84 20.62 13.57
C ASP A 657 -20.22 20.40 12.08
N TRP A 658 -19.32 19.77 11.31
CA TRP A 658 -19.45 19.59 9.86
C TRP A 658 -19.20 18.14 9.38
N ILE A 659 -18.75 17.25 10.27
CA ILE A 659 -18.65 15.80 10.04
C ILE A 659 -19.47 15.06 11.11
N THR A 660 -20.46 14.28 10.69
CA THR A 660 -21.36 13.54 11.58
C THR A 660 -21.30 12.04 11.32
N PRO A 661 -21.21 11.18 12.35
CA PRO A 661 -21.20 9.73 12.16
C PRO A 661 -22.51 9.23 11.57
N ILE A 662 -22.44 8.21 10.71
CA ILE A 662 -23.61 7.48 10.22
C ILE A 662 -23.90 6.32 11.20
N PRO A 663 -25.09 6.27 11.80
CA PRO A 663 -25.50 5.16 12.65
C PRO A 663 -25.59 3.81 11.94
N ASP A 664 -25.18 2.72 12.59
CA ASP A 664 -25.22 1.36 12.01
C ASP A 664 -26.64 0.89 11.66
N ASP A 665 -27.65 1.38 12.38
CA ASP A 665 -29.06 1.06 12.12
C ASP A 665 -29.57 1.64 10.80
N TYR A 666 -28.89 2.64 10.20
CA TYR A 666 -29.22 3.14 8.87
C TYR A 666 -29.10 2.06 7.81
N ASN A 667 -28.25 1.04 8.00
CA ASN A 667 -28.17 -0.09 7.08
C ASN A 667 -29.47 -0.89 6.99
N SER A 668 -30.27 -0.92 8.06
CA SER A 668 -31.61 -1.53 8.04
C SER A 668 -32.66 -0.69 7.30
N GLN A 669 -32.29 0.54 6.91
CA GLN A 669 -33.13 1.48 6.16
C GLN A 669 -32.81 1.52 4.66
N LEU A 670 -31.82 0.74 4.22
CA LEU A 670 -31.36 0.71 2.83
C LEU A 670 -32.17 -0.28 2.00
N VAL A 671 -32.64 0.19 0.84
CA VAL A 671 -33.45 -0.57 -0.10
C VAL A 671 -32.90 -0.42 -1.53
N SER A 672 -33.09 -1.48 -2.32
CA SER A 672 -32.97 -1.44 -3.77
C SER A 672 -34.27 -1.94 -4.39
N LEU A 673 -34.76 -1.24 -5.41
CA LEU A 673 -36.03 -1.56 -6.07
C LEU A 673 -35.77 -2.11 -7.46
N THR A 674 -36.41 -3.23 -7.80
CA THR A 674 -36.14 -3.95 -9.05
C THR A 674 -37.42 -4.22 -9.83
N GLN A 675 -37.32 -4.26 -11.15
CA GLN A 675 -38.36 -4.71 -12.05
C GLN A 675 -37.82 -5.74 -13.05
N LYS A 676 -38.67 -6.68 -13.43
CA LYS A 676 -38.38 -7.66 -14.49
C LYS A 676 -38.98 -7.18 -15.80
N ILE A 677 -38.12 -6.96 -16.80
CA ILE A 677 -38.53 -6.61 -18.16
C ILE A 677 -38.03 -7.73 -19.08
N GLY A 678 -38.95 -8.62 -19.48
CA GLY A 678 -38.58 -9.90 -20.10
C GLY A 678 -37.80 -10.79 -19.13
N ASP A 679 -36.69 -11.39 -19.58
CA ASP A 679 -35.83 -12.25 -18.76
C ASP A 679 -34.73 -11.48 -17.99
N LYS A 680 -34.78 -10.14 -17.97
CA LYS A 680 -33.74 -9.29 -17.37
C LYS A 680 -34.29 -8.49 -16.20
N GLU A 681 -33.45 -8.33 -15.19
CA GLU A 681 -33.69 -7.51 -14.02
C GLU A 681 -33.08 -6.12 -14.18
N PHE A 682 -33.88 -5.11 -13.85
CA PHE A 682 -33.53 -3.70 -13.89
C PHE A 682 -33.76 -3.08 -12.52
N PHE A 683 -32.81 -2.27 -12.07
CA PHE A 683 -32.82 -1.64 -10.76
C PHE A 683 -33.12 -0.16 -10.91
N LEU A 684 -33.94 0.38 -10.03
CA LEU A 684 -34.09 1.81 -9.87
C LEU A 684 -32.72 2.39 -9.47
N SER A 685 -32.22 3.37 -10.22
CA SER A 685 -30.87 3.89 -10.08
C SER A 685 -30.83 5.41 -10.27
N ASN A 686 -30.02 6.09 -9.45
CA ASN A 686 -29.74 7.52 -9.57
C ASN A 686 -28.60 7.77 -10.56
N GLN A 687 -28.94 8.12 -11.79
CA GLN A 687 -27.99 8.46 -12.85
C GLN A 687 -27.96 9.98 -13.02
N ASP A 688 -26.91 10.61 -12.47
CA ASP A 688 -26.68 12.06 -12.57
C ASP A 688 -27.87 12.92 -12.13
N GLN A 689 -28.46 12.57 -10.99
CA GLN A 689 -29.64 13.22 -10.38
C GLN A 689 -30.96 12.96 -11.12
N GLU A 690 -30.99 12.05 -12.09
CA GLU A 690 -32.22 11.52 -12.69
C GLU A 690 -32.41 10.05 -12.29
N ILE A 691 -33.64 9.69 -11.94
CA ILE A 691 -33.94 8.30 -11.59
C ILE A 691 -34.34 7.55 -12.85
N THR A 692 -33.64 6.46 -13.12
CA THR A 692 -33.82 5.60 -14.30
C THR A 692 -33.76 4.12 -13.89
N LEU A 693 -34.04 3.22 -14.84
CA LEU A 693 -33.79 1.80 -14.68
C LEU A 693 -32.43 1.40 -15.25
N GLU A 694 -31.60 0.77 -14.44
CA GLU A 694 -30.27 0.26 -14.80
C GLU A 694 -30.25 -1.27 -14.73
N GLY A 695 -29.78 -1.91 -15.80
CA GLY A 695 -29.69 -3.37 -15.85
C GLY A 695 -28.38 -3.90 -15.24
N SER A 696 -28.48 -4.97 -14.46
CA SER A 696 -27.31 -5.76 -14.01
C SER A 696 -26.21 -4.96 -13.27
N PRO A 697 -26.54 -4.27 -12.16
CA PRO A 697 -25.54 -3.54 -11.38
C PRO A 697 -24.48 -4.51 -10.81
N GLN A 698 -23.28 -4.01 -10.51
CA GLN A 698 -22.13 -4.80 -10.06
C GLN A 698 -21.67 -4.40 -8.65
N ALA A 699 -21.41 -5.42 -7.82
CA ALA A 699 -20.96 -5.24 -6.45
C ALA A 699 -19.61 -4.53 -6.36
N GLY A 700 -19.51 -3.55 -5.46
CA GLY A 700 -18.29 -2.76 -5.26
C GLY A 700 -18.02 -1.75 -6.37
N ASN A 701 -19.04 -1.29 -7.09
CA ASN A 701 -18.96 -0.26 -8.12
C ASN A 701 -20.08 0.78 -7.89
N ASP A 702 -19.95 1.95 -8.51
CA ASP A 702 -20.91 3.05 -8.53
C ASP A 702 -22.35 2.59 -8.79
N SER A 703 -22.56 1.58 -9.65
CA SER A 703 -23.92 1.06 -9.93
C SER A 703 -24.65 0.51 -8.69
N TYR A 704 -23.94 -0.12 -7.73
CA TYR A 704 -24.54 -0.56 -6.46
C TYR A 704 -24.85 0.64 -5.56
N VAL A 705 -23.99 1.65 -5.57
CA VAL A 705 -24.19 2.91 -4.85
C VAL A 705 -25.43 3.63 -5.37
N HIS A 706 -25.53 3.84 -6.68
CA HIS A 706 -26.63 4.56 -7.32
C HIS A 706 -27.96 3.81 -7.27
N ALA A 707 -27.94 2.48 -7.23
CA ALA A 707 -29.13 1.64 -7.09
C ALA A 707 -29.57 1.40 -5.63
N THR A 708 -28.93 2.05 -4.66
CA THR A 708 -29.25 1.94 -3.24
C THR A 708 -29.81 3.26 -2.72
N PHE A 709 -30.92 3.19 -1.99
CA PHE A 709 -31.58 4.34 -1.37
C PHE A 709 -31.81 4.08 0.11
N ARG A 710 -31.66 5.11 0.95
CA ARG A 710 -32.16 5.12 2.33
C ARG A 710 -33.61 5.58 2.36
N LEU A 711 -34.44 4.85 3.08
CA LEU A 711 -35.83 5.25 3.34
C LEU A 711 -35.91 6.11 4.59
N ILE A 712 -36.48 7.31 4.46
CA ILE A 712 -36.71 8.25 5.57
C ILE A 712 -38.21 8.29 5.85
N LEU A 713 -38.61 7.88 7.06
CA LEU A 713 -40.00 7.98 7.52
C LEU A 713 -40.34 9.41 7.95
N LYS A 714 -41.52 9.88 7.58
CA LYS A 714 -42.02 11.20 7.98
C LYS A 714 -42.46 11.26 9.45
N ASP A 715 -43.12 10.22 9.93
CA ASP A 715 -43.60 10.09 11.31
C ASP A 715 -42.91 8.89 11.99
N PRO A 716 -41.64 9.01 12.40
CA PRO A 716 -40.95 7.94 13.09
C PRO A 716 -41.55 7.74 14.49
N SER A 717 -42.29 6.65 14.71
CA SER A 717 -42.51 6.17 16.08
C SER A 717 -41.24 5.48 16.59
N GLU A 718 -40.91 5.62 17.88
CA GLU A 718 -39.67 5.10 18.49
C GLU A 718 -39.46 3.58 18.29
N THR A 719 -40.50 2.83 17.91
CA THR A 719 -40.49 1.37 17.73
C THR A 719 -40.21 0.87 16.31
N GLU A 720 -40.07 1.73 15.30
CA GLU A 720 -40.09 1.32 13.88
C GLU A 720 -38.77 1.49 13.10
N ALA A 721 -37.63 1.69 13.80
CA ALA A 721 -36.35 2.04 13.18
C ALA A 721 -35.64 0.92 12.38
N LYS A 722 -36.20 -0.30 12.31
CA LYS A 722 -35.64 -1.42 11.55
C LYS A 722 -36.66 -1.99 10.56
N PHE A 723 -36.38 -1.89 9.27
CA PHE A 723 -37.21 -2.54 8.25
C PHE A 723 -36.77 -3.99 8.07
N SER A 724 -37.73 -4.90 8.14
CA SER A 724 -37.53 -6.34 7.88
C SER A 724 -38.44 -6.77 6.74
N GLY A 725 -38.17 -6.26 5.54
CA GLY A 725 -38.96 -6.51 4.35
C GLY A 725 -40.09 -5.49 4.11
N SER A 726 -40.70 -5.57 2.94
CA SER A 726 -41.68 -4.61 2.43
C SER A 726 -42.94 -4.48 3.30
N ASP A 727 -43.39 -5.58 3.94
CA ASP A 727 -44.57 -5.59 4.81
C ASP A 727 -44.50 -4.57 5.96
N THR A 728 -43.28 -4.26 6.43
CA THR A 728 -43.05 -3.32 7.54
C THR A 728 -43.21 -1.85 7.14
N VAL A 729 -43.25 -1.55 5.84
CA VAL A 729 -43.33 -0.19 5.30
C VAL A 729 -44.58 0.07 4.45
N ILE A 730 -45.34 -0.96 4.07
CA ILE A 730 -46.63 -0.79 3.39
C ILE A 730 -47.58 0.05 4.27
N GLY A 731 -48.19 1.06 3.66
CA GLY A 731 -49.05 2.03 4.32
C GLY A 731 -48.32 3.22 4.93
N LYS A 732 -46.98 3.25 4.90
CA LYS A 732 -46.18 4.35 5.43
C LYS A 732 -45.81 5.36 4.35
N ILE A 733 -45.58 6.59 4.79
CA ILE A 733 -45.11 7.69 3.95
C ILE A 733 -43.59 7.81 4.13
N VAL A 734 -42.86 7.70 3.01
CA VAL A 734 -41.40 7.73 2.98
C VAL A 734 -40.87 8.76 1.99
N MET A 735 -39.63 9.18 2.23
CA MET A 735 -38.76 9.79 1.23
C MET A 735 -37.62 8.83 0.88
N PHE A 736 -37.18 8.86 -0.37
CA PHE A 736 -36.02 8.09 -0.85
C PHE A 736 -34.82 9.02 -0.93
N GLU A 737 -33.79 8.77 -0.12
CA GLU A 737 -32.50 9.46 -0.18
C GLU A 737 -31.49 8.55 -0.91
N PRO A 738 -30.89 8.99 -2.03
CA PRO A 738 -29.83 8.21 -2.68
C PRO A 738 -28.63 8.03 -1.74
N PHE A 739 -28.04 6.83 -1.73
CA PHE A 739 -27.01 6.43 -0.76
C PHE A 739 -25.85 7.43 -0.62
N ASP A 740 -25.32 7.93 -1.75
CA ASP A 740 -24.16 8.82 -1.83
C ASP A 740 -24.52 10.32 -1.78
N LEU A 741 -25.80 10.67 -1.64
CA LEU A 741 -26.31 12.04 -1.60
C LEU A 741 -27.08 12.34 -0.31
N PRO A 742 -26.44 12.21 0.87
CA PRO A 742 -27.12 12.46 2.13
C PRO A 742 -27.70 13.89 2.19
N GLY A 743 -28.96 13.99 2.61
CA GLY A 743 -29.74 15.23 2.64
C GLY A 743 -30.44 15.60 1.33
N LYS A 744 -30.33 14.80 0.27
CA LYS A 744 -31.13 14.95 -0.96
C LYS A 744 -32.16 13.84 -1.09
N VAL A 745 -33.31 14.13 -1.70
CA VAL A 745 -34.40 13.16 -1.85
C VAL A 745 -34.93 13.10 -3.28
N VAL A 746 -35.46 11.93 -3.66
CA VAL A 746 -36.11 11.71 -4.94
C VAL A 746 -37.43 12.47 -5.01
N ALA A 747 -37.66 13.14 -6.13
CA ALA A 747 -38.75 14.06 -6.38
C ALA A 747 -39.29 13.97 -7.81
N PRO A 748 -40.62 13.99 -8.03
CA PRO A 748 -41.16 14.12 -9.39
C PRO A 748 -40.95 15.54 -9.92
N LYS A 749 -40.54 15.67 -11.19
CA LYS A 749 -40.54 16.96 -11.90
C LYS A 749 -41.97 17.47 -12.17
N GLY A 750 -42.89 16.55 -12.43
CA GLY A 750 -44.29 16.81 -12.72
C GLY A 750 -45.02 15.55 -13.20
N THR A 751 -46.33 15.64 -13.40
CA THR A 751 -47.13 14.53 -13.97
C THR A 751 -46.71 14.25 -15.40
N GLY A 752 -46.40 13.00 -15.72
CA GLY A 752 -45.90 12.57 -17.03
C GLY A 752 -44.40 12.79 -17.24
N GLU A 753 -43.73 13.41 -16.27
CA GLU A 753 -42.29 13.69 -16.32
C GLU A 753 -41.49 12.72 -15.44
N GLY A 754 -40.17 12.80 -15.56
CA GLY A 754 -39.23 11.95 -14.82
C GLY A 754 -39.11 12.32 -13.34
N LEU A 755 -38.46 11.44 -12.58
CA LEU A 755 -38.05 11.67 -11.20
C LEU A 755 -36.61 12.21 -11.16
N ILE A 756 -36.33 13.14 -10.25
CA ILE A 756 -35.01 13.75 -10.03
C ILE A 756 -34.61 13.74 -8.56
N VAL A 757 -33.35 14.04 -8.27
CA VAL A 757 -32.84 14.20 -6.90
C VAL A 757 -32.74 15.69 -6.56
N ASN A 758 -33.54 16.14 -5.58
CA ASN A 758 -33.59 17.53 -5.13
C ASN A 758 -32.95 17.73 -3.75
N SER A 759 -32.41 18.94 -3.55
CA SER A 759 -31.83 19.40 -2.29
C SER A 759 -32.88 20.10 -1.43
N ASP A 760 -33.74 19.34 -0.76
CA ASP A 760 -34.41 19.76 0.47
C ASP A 760 -35.22 18.59 1.06
N SER A 761 -34.90 18.19 2.29
CA SER A 761 -35.65 17.21 3.08
C SER A 761 -36.65 17.85 4.06
N GLU A 762 -36.73 19.18 4.13
CA GLU A 762 -37.66 19.88 5.03
C GLU A 762 -38.58 20.88 4.31
N LYS A 763 -39.89 20.75 4.58
CA LYS A 763 -41.05 21.53 4.10
C LYS A 763 -41.21 21.61 2.56
N GLY A 764 -41.92 20.62 2.02
CA GLY A 764 -42.38 20.61 0.62
C GLY A 764 -41.77 19.49 -0.22
N SER A 765 -40.90 18.69 0.37
CA SER A 765 -40.30 17.50 -0.24
C SER A 765 -41.39 16.49 -0.63
N PRO A 766 -41.30 15.89 -1.82
CA PRO A 766 -42.30 14.93 -2.29
C PRO A 766 -42.22 13.62 -1.52
N GLU A 767 -43.40 13.18 -1.12
CA GLU A 767 -43.62 12.05 -0.23
C GLU A 767 -44.27 10.91 -1.01
N PHE A 768 -43.77 9.69 -0.83
CA PHE A 768 -44.33 8.48 -1.42
C PHE A 768 -45.02 7.65 -0.34
N LEU A 769 -46.32 7.43 -0.51
CA LEU A 769 -47.04 6.37 0.19
C LEU A 769 -46.68 5.03 -0.45
N ILE A 770 -46.06 4.15 0.33
CA ILE A 770 -45.82 2.77 -0.11
C ILE A 770 -47.12 2.01 -0.01
N VAL A 771 -47.55 1.38 -1.10
CA VAL A 771 -48.70 0.46 -1.12
C VAL A 771 -48.25 -0.92 -1.61
N LYS A 772 -49.06 -1.96 -1.35
CA LYS A 772 -48.84 -3.28 -1.94
C LYS A 772 -48.79 -3.16 -3.46
N GLY A 773 -47.86 -3.86 -4.10
CA GLY A 773 -47.64 -3.79 -5.55
C GLY A 773 -48.93 -4.02 -6.32
N LEU A 774 -49.17 -3.15 -7.29
CA LEU A 774 -50.39 -3.15 -8.10
C LEU A 774 -50.54 -4.40 -8.96
N SER A 775 -49.44 -5.10 -9.30
CA SER A 775 -49.45 -6.39 -10.00
C SER A 775 -50.05 -7.52 -9.17
N GLY A 776 -50.06 -7.38 -7.84
CA GLY A 776 -50.52 -8.42 -6.92
C GLY A 776 -49.51 -9.53 -6.64
N GLU A 777 -48.30 -9.44 -7.21
CA GLU A 777 -47.20 -10.37 -6.92
C GLU A 777 -46.67 -10.19 -5.50
N ASP A 778 -46.20 -11.27 -4.89
CA ASP A 778 -45.64 -11.23 -3.53
C ASP A 778 -44.34 -10.40 -3.51
N GLU A 779 -44.08 -9.75 -2.36
CA GLU A 779 -42.92 -8.87 -2.12
C GLU A 779 -42.79 -7.64 -3.04
N THR A 780 -43.81 -7.36 -3.85
CA THR A 780 -43.86 -6.15 -4.68
C THR A 780 -44.51 -4.96 -3.95
N ILE A 781 -44.02 -3.76 -4.24
CA ILE A 781 -44.56 -2.48 -3.76
C ILE A 781 -44.82 -1.52 -4.92
N SER A 782 -45.71 -0.55 -4.70
CA SER A 782 -45.90 0.59 -5.59
C SER A 782 -45.75 1.90 -4.83
N LEU A 783 -45.17 2.90 -5.48
CA LEU A 783 -44.90 4.21 -4.88
C LEU A 783 -45.95 5.21 -5.33
N LYS A 784 -46.80 5.66 -4.40
CA LYS A 784 -47.94 6.54 -4.69
C LYS A 784 -47.71 7.94 -4.12
N THR A 785 -47.90 8.99 -4.92
CA THR A 785 -47.85 10.38 -4.44
C THR A 785 -49.16 10.79 -3.77
N LYS A 786 -49.14 11.91 -3.04
CA LYS A 786 -50.34 12.50 -2.40
C LYS A 786 -51.48 12.79 -3.39
N ASP A 787 -51.14 13.18 -4.62
CA ASP A 787 -52.11 13.48 -5.68
C ASP A 787 -52.69 12.22 -6.35
N GLY A 788 -52.30 11.04 -5.89
CA GLY A 788 -52.83 9.76 -6.34
C GLY A 788 -52.07 9.10 -7.48
N CYS A 789 -50.95 9.67 -7.91
CA CYS A 789 -50.15 9.20 -9.03
C CYS A 789 -49.15 8.14 -8.60
N PHE A 790 -48.74 7.26 -9.52
CA PHE A 790 -47.78 6.20 -9.25
C PHE A 790 -46.48 6.43 -10.00
N VAL A 791 -45.36 6.05 -9.37
CA VAL A 791 -44.10 5.84 -10.08
C VAL A 791 -44.28 4.66 -11.02
N TYR A 792 -44.00 4.89 -12.30
CA TYR A 792 -44.25 3.96 -13.39
C TYR A 792 -43.08 3.98 -14.37
N THR A 793 -42.77 2.84 -14.98
CA THR A 793 -41.64 2.71 -15.91
C THR A 793 -42.09 2.51 -17.35
N SER A 794 -41.47 3.24 -18.28
CA SER A 794 -41.68 3.09 -19.72
C SER A 794 -40.34 2.80 -20.40
N GLY A 795 -40.06 1.52 -20.66
CA GLY A 795 -38.72 1.09 -21.05
C GLY A 795 -37.74 1.28 -19.88
N VAL A 796 -36.73 2.13 -20.05
CA VAL A 796 -35.76 2.48 -18.99
C VAL A 796 -36.10 3.79 -18.26
N ASP A 797 -37.06 4.55 -18.78
CA ASP A 797 -37.48 5.81 -18.17
C ASP A 797 -38.37 5.53 -16.95
N VAL A 798 -38.13 6.26 -15.86
CA VAL A 798 -38.99 6.25 -14.68
C VAL A 798 -39.75 7.56 -14.61
N LYS A 799 -41.07 7.51 -14.62
CA LYS A 799 -41.97 8.67 -14.70
C LYS A 799 -43.07 8.60 -13.64
N LEU A 800 -43.76 9.71 -13.44
CA LEU A 800 -44.97 9.76 -12.62
C LEU A 800 -46.22 9.72 -13.52
N ASN A 801 -47.15 8.79 -13.27
CA ASN A 801 -48.41 8.70 -14.02
C ASN A 801 -49.63 8.68 -13.07
N CYS A 802 -50.62 9.52 -13.36
CA CYS A 802 -51.81 9.75 -12.53
C CYS A 802 -53.08 9.12 -13.15
N GLU A 803 -52.95 7.96 -13.78
CA GLU A 803 -54.02 7.37 -14.58
C GLU A 803 -55.34 7.28 -13.79
N THR A 804 -56.40 7.90 -14.33
CA THR A 804 -57.69 8.13 -13.64
C THR A 804 -58.76 7.07 -13.95
N GLY A 805 -58.38 5.97 -14.61
CA GLY A 805 -59.28 4.88 -15.06
C GLY A 805 -59.00 3.52 -14.40
N SER A 806 -59.60 2.43 -14.92
CA SER A 806 -59.23 1.08 -14.47
C SER A 806 -57.81 0.76 -14.93
N LEU A 807 -56.88 0.60 -13.98
CA LEU A 807 -55.49 0.25 -14.26
C LEU A 807 -55.44 -1.06 -15.04
N ASP A 808 -54.86 -1.04 -16.24
CA ASP A 808 -54.60 -2.26 -17.01
C ASP A 808 -53.43 -3.04 -16.40
N ASP A 809 -53.27 -4.30 -16.80
CA ASP A 809 -52.26 -5.17 -16.19
C ASP A 809 -50.82 -4.78 -16.60
N GLU A 810 -50.65 -4.09 -17.72
CA GLU A 810 -49.36 -3.53 -18.17
C GLU A 810 -48.93 -2.39 -17.25
N PHE A 811 -49.85 -1.47 -16.93
CA PHE A 811 -49.65 -0.40 -15.97
C PHE A 811 -49.32 -0.94 -14.58
N LYS A 812 -50.12 -1.89 -14.09
CA LYS A 812 -49.90 -2.51 -12.78
C LYS A 812 -48.52 -3.13 -12.68
N ALA A 813 -48.07 -3.84 -13.71
CA ALA A 813 -46.74 -4.44 -13.75
C ALA A 813 -45.64 -3.36 -13.72
N ALA A 814 -45.72 -2.35 -14.59
CA ALA A 814 -44.70 -1.31 -14.68
C ALA A 814 -44.75 -0.25 -13.56
N ALA A 815 -45.80 -0.24 -12.73
CA ALA A 815 -45.87 0.53 -11.49
C ALA A 815 -45.55 -0.30 -10.23
N SER A 816 -45.19 -1.58 -10.37
CA SER A 816 -44.84 -2.46 -9.26
C SER A 816 -43.34 -2.76 -9.27
N PHE A 817 -42.70 -2.69 -8.10
CA PHE A 817 -41.28 -2.93 -7.91
C PHE A 817 -41.06 -4.02 -6.86
N ILE A 818 -40.17 -4.96 -7.15
CA ILE A 818 -39.70 -5.97 -6.20
C ILE A 818 -38.82 -5.27 -5.16
N TRP A 819 -39.12 -5.51 -3.88
CA TRP A 819 -38.33 -5.02 -2.77
C TRP A 819 -37.08 -5.86 -2.56
N ASN A 820 -35.90 -5.23 -2.53
CA ASN A 820 -34.66 -5.87 -2.14
C ASN A 820 -33.99 -5.10 -1.00
N THR A 821 -33.24 -5.82 -0.15
CA THR A 821 -32.30 -5.17 0.76
C THR A 821 -31.31 -4.34 -0.07
N GLY A 822 -30.93 -3.16 0.43
CA GLY A 822 -30.00 -2.28 -0.27
C GLY A 822 -28.74 -3.03 -0.74
N LEU A 823 -28.42 -2.87 -2.03
CA LEU A 823 -27.27 -3.53 -2.65
C LEU A 823 -25.94 -3.10 -2.02
N ARG A 824 -25.85 -1.86 -1.54
CA ARG A 824 -24.71 -1.34 -0.77
C ARG A 824 -25.12 -1.10 0.69
N GLN A 825 -24.17 -1.30 1.60
CA GLN A 825 -24.29 -0.93 3.01
C GLN A 825 -23.26 0.15 3.36
N TYR A 826 -23.56 1.02 4.32
CA TYR A 826 -22.57 1.91 4.92
C TYR A 826 -21.51 1.09 5.66
N HIS A 827 -20.26 1.52 5.54
CA HIS A 827 -19.17 0.99 6.35
C HIS A 827 -19.43 1.34 7.83
N PRO A 828 -19.08 0.48 8.81
CA PRO A 828 -19.23 0.83 10.23
C PRO A 828 -18.51 2.13 10.65
N MET A 829 -17.51 2.53 9.86
CA MET A 829 -16.74 3.77 10.00
C MET A 829 -17.19 4.88 9.03
N SER A 830 -18.47 4.90 8.65
CA SER A 830 -18.99 5.92 7.74
C SER A 830 -19.41 7.20 8.45
N PHE A 831 -19.18 8.33 7.77
CA PHE A 831 -19.57 9.66 8.22
C PHE A 831 -20.26 10.42 7.07
N VAL A 832 -21.08 11.41 7.40
CA VAL A 832 -21.55 12.43 6.46
C VAL A 832 -20.73 13.69 6.68
N VAL A 833 -20.24 14.28 5.59
CA VAL A 833 -19.60 15.59 5.60
C VAL A 833 -20.35 16.58 4.72
N LYS A 834 -20.57 17.81 5.22
CA LYS A 834 -21.29 18.85 4.48
C LYS A 834 -20.38 19.55 3.47
N GLY A 835 -20.67 19.39 2.19
CA GLY A 835 -20.00 20.14 1.11
C GLY A 835 -20.76 21.39 0.71
N VAL A 836 -20.18 22.16 -0.23
CA VAL A 836 -20.79 23.40 -0.74
C VAL A 836 -22.02 23.11 -1.60
N ARG A 837 -21.94 22.11 -2.48
CA ARG A 837 -23.03 21.75 -3.43
C ARG A 837 -23.86 20.56 -2.98
N ARG A 838 -23.26 19.65 -2.22
CA ARG A 838 -23.87 18.44 -1.68
C ARG A 838 -23.08 17.96 -0.47
N SER A 839 -23.71 17.14 0.36
CA SER A 839 -23.00 16.36 1.37
C SER A 839 -22.40 15.10 0.75
N TYR A 840 -21.37 14.54 1.39
CA TYR A 840 -20.68 13.33 0.95
C TYR A 840 -20.75 12.26 2.03
N VAL A 841 -20.80 11.00 1.61
CA VAL A 841 -20.53 9.85 2.48
C VAL A 841 -19.03 9.61 2.49
N LEU A 842 -18.42 9.72 3.67
CA LEU A 842 -17.03 9.35 3.92
C LEU A 842 -16.96 7.91 4.42
N GLU A 843 -16.02 7.12 3.92
CA GLU A 843 -15.69 5.79 4.43
C GLU A 843 -14.19 5.47 4.26
N PRO A 844 -13.64 4.48 4.99
CA PRO A 844 -12.22 4.14 4.87
C PRO A 844 -11.82 3.74 3.45
N LEU A 845 -10.70 4.29 2.95
CA LEU A 845 -10.20 4.01 1.59
C LEU A 845 -9.99 2.51 1.33
N LEU A 846 -9.59 1.75 2.35
CA LEU A 846 -9.41 0.29 2.25
C LEU A 846 -10.70 -0.47 1.95
N GLY A 847 -11.87 0.11 2.25
CA GLY A 847 -13.18 -0.49 2.01
C GLY A 847 -13.66 -0.35 0.56
N LEU A 848 -13.11 0.62 -0.18
CA LEU A 848 -13.50 0.93 -1.56
C LEU A 848 -12.88 -0.04 -2.56
N ARG A 849 -13.63 -0.33 -3.64
CA ARG A 849 -13.18 -1.16 -4.76
C ARG A 849 -13.21 -0.33 -6.04
N ASP A 850 -14.31 -0.38 -6.78
CA ASP A 850 -14.49 0.32 -8.06
C ASP A 850 -15.36 1.57 -7.94
N GLU A 851 -15.90 1.86 -6.76
CA GLU A 851 -16.60 3.12 -6.49
C GLU A 851 -15.70 4.34 -6.77
N THR A 852 -16.32 5.42 -7.23
CA THR A 852 -15.65 6.71 -7.45
C THR A 852 -15.54 7.52 -6.17
N TYR A 853 -14.36 8.06 -5.90
CA TYR A 853 -14.08 8.75 -4.64
C TYR A 853 -13.11 9.93 -4.80
N ASN A 854 -13.05 10.74 -3.73
CA ASN A 854 -11.99 11.70 -3.47
C ASN A 854 -11.29 11.37 -2.15
N VAL A 855 -9.96 11.48 -2.13
CA VAL A 855 -9.16 11.38 -0.90
C VAL A 855 -8.91 12.76 -0.30
N TYR A 856 -8.66 13.75 -1.14
CA TYR A 856 -8.42 15.14 -0.75
C TYR A 856 -9.64 16.02 -1.08
N PHE A 857 -9.87 17.02 -0.23
CA PHE A 857 -10.97 17.97 -0.34
C PHE A 857 -10.45 19.39 -0.23
N ASN A 858 -11.09 20.32 -0.93
CA ASN A 858 -10.84 21.74 -0.76
C ASN A 858 -11.66 22.22 0.44
N ILE A 859 -11.01 22.30 1.60
CA ILE A 859 -11.66 22.63 2.88
C ILE A 859 -11.39 24.10 3.20
N THR A 860 -12.47 24.89 3.22
CA THR A 860 -12.44 26.34 3.48
C THR A 860 -13.36 26.69 4.65
N ASN A 861 -13.01 27.76 5.37
CA ASN A 861 -13.80 28.29 6.49
C ASN A 861 -14.92 29.23 6.02
#